data_AF-A0A3B5PQB9-F1
#
_entry.id   AF-A0A3B5PQB9-F1
#
_cell.length_a   1.000
_cell.length_b   1.000
_cell.length_c   1.000
_cell.angle_alpha   90.00
_cell.angle_beta   90.00
_cell.angle_gamma   90.00
#
_symmetry.space_group_name_H-M   'P 1'
#
loop_
_entity.id
_entity.type
_entity.pdbx_description
1 polymer ?
#
loop_
_entity_poly.entity_id
_entity_poly.type
_entity_poly.pdbx_seq_one_letter_code
_entity_poly.pdbx_strand_id
1 'polypeptide(L)'
;MAFLSRTSTVSNSSFNTSFGSCDSILTEPLQINIVVHILNIPMFFRLEMLQQIANRVQRDCVNGEDKLALARSALQSDTKRLESGIQFVNEAEVAGYLLECENILRQQVVDIQILLDGKFPFADQLVQRVSRLRDDLLALRAECSTVYSKGRTLTTEQTKRMISGITQSLNSGFPQSVNSSFTSDITPSLTSGGLGTPGSTFTSGLTPSLNSSLTSPLTPSLTPNLPPASVPSYMGSGGGMEPGNLMHLKHMQIRKPLMKSSLADPSMSEEEVNLKYVQDLLNWVEEMHLQLERSEWGTDLPSVEMHLDNHKSVHRAIEEFQMSLKDARLSEMQMNMPLKLTYSDKLNKLDKQYEQLLSSSRDRQSHLESLHDFVSQATQELIWLNEKEEEEVAFDWSDCNSNISQKRDYHADLMRELDEKEDTIKSVQDKAERLMLKNHPARLTIEAYKAAMQTQWSWILQLCSCVEQHLKGNAVFFEFFSDAKVSMDYLKNLKDSIQRRYSCDRSSSLHRLEDLIQESMDEKEQLLQYRSTVAGLVGRAKNIVQLRPRNPEIPLRSSIPVRAICDYRQIEITIDKDDECVLVSNSHRAKWKVINPAGNEAMVPSVCFTVPPPNKEAVDLAARNEQLYQNVLTLWHSSHVNMKSVVSWHYLMADIRAIRNWNVASIKTMLPGEHQQVLSNLQSHFDEFLEDSKESEVFTVADCAQLERDVAACKEYYQELLRSAEREEHEESVYNHYISDIRNIRMHLESHEEHLIRQIRSPLERDDLEQSLQRITEHERKMSELERLKGDLDVMREKCEQFFRQAASSPSVSTLSSELSVLVQSMSQVYSMSSIYMDKLKTVSLVVKHSQSAESLVKAYESKLYEEDAVNSDVKSIENVISTLKQWRTEIDERQEVFHDMEDELQKAHVISDRMFKAHNERDFDLDWHKERADQLSERWQNIHSQIDSRLRDLDGISKSLKHYRDSYSSVDQWISELETAQLKAQENKPDDSKALAEILNKQKVLVAEMEQKQNRIDECQKYSEQYSSAVKDYELQLMTFRAMVDSQHKSPLKKRKIQSSSDAIQQEFMDLRTRYTALVTLMTQYVKFASERLKRAEDEEVSWFQFKNKIYL
;
A
#
# COMPACT_ATOMS: atom_id res chain seq x y z
N MET A 1 -3.17 9.72 56.91
CA MET A 1 -1.94 9.22 57.55
C MET A 1 -0.94 9.03 56.42
N ALA A 2 -0.09 10.02 56.13
CA ALA A 2 1.20 10.30 56.80
C ALA A 2 2.26 9.25 56.38
N PHE A 3 3.16 9.56 55.43
CA PHE A 3 4.43 10.34 55.56
C PHE A 3 5.55 9.48 56.22
N LEU A 4 6.86 9.50 55.90
CA LEU A 4 7.77 10.23 54.97
C LEU A 4 9.06 9.34 54.82
N SER A 5 10.13 9.56 54.02
CA SER A 5 10.58 10.69 53.17
C SER A 5 11.43 10.24 51.94
N ARG A 6 11.66 11.22 51.06
CA ARG A 6 12.61 11.36 49.93
C ARG A 6 14.09 11.15 50.24
N THR A 7 14.90 10.87 49.20
CA THR A 7 15.81 11.86 48.55
C THR A 7 16.03 11.53 47.07
N SER A 8 16.44 12.53 46.28
CA SER A 8 16.46 12.54 44.82
C SER A 8 17.81 13.01 44.25
N THR A 9 18.22 12.48 43.10
CA THR A 9 19.11 13.19 42.14
C THR A 9 18.89 12.69 40.70
N VAL A 10 19.37 13.46 39.73
CA VAL A 10 18.87 13.53 38.34
C VAL A 10 19.89 12.99 37.31
N SER A 11 19.41 12.70 36.09
CA SER A 11 20.15 12.57 34.81
C SER A 11 21.14 11.42 34.63
N ASN A 12 20.85 10.47 33.71
CA ASN A 12 21.11 10.71 32.28
C ASN A 12 20.42 9.67 31.37
N SER A 13 20.15 10.06 30.12
CA SER A 13 19.61 9.23 29.05
C SER A 13 20.66 8.29 28.43
N SER A 14 20.28 7.05 28.12
CA SER A 14 20.88 6.24 27.05
C SER A 14 19.93 5.14 26.59
N PHE A 15 19.74 5.01 25.28
CA PHE A 15 19.07 3.88 24.65
C PHE A 15 19.84 2.57 24.92
N ASN A 16 19.12 1.48 25.18
CA ASN A 16 19.60 0.13 24.92
C ASN A 16 18.38 -0.79 24.72
N THR A 17 18.10 -1.12 23.46
CA THR A 17 17.08 -2.12 23.10
C THR A 17 17.60 -3.52 23.42
N SER A 18 16.80 -4.29 24.16
CA SER A 18 17.12 -5.69 24.48
C SER A 18 17.12 -6.54 23.23
N PHE A 19 18.12 -7.40 23.07
CA PHE A 19 17.99 -8.58 22.23
C PHE A 19 16.83 -9.44 22.73
N GLY A 20 15.93 -9.81 21.83
CA GLY A 20 14.88 -10.82 22.02
C GLY A 20 15.05 -11.88 20.94
N SER A 21 15.27 -13.12 21.34
CA SER A 21 15.54 -14.24 20.44
C SER A 21 14.26 -14.72 19.75
N CYS A 22 14.34 -14.99 18.45
CA CYS A 22 13.46 -15.92 17.74
C CYS A 22 14.32 -16.70 16.74
N ASP A 23 14.51 -17.99 17.00
CA ASP A 23 14.99 -18.95 16.01
C ASP A 23 13.87 -19.26 15.01
N SER A 24 14.12 -19.08 13.72
CA SER A 24 13.34 -19.69 12.65
C SER A 24 14.27 -20.18 11.54
N ILE A 25 14.34 -21.50 11.42
CA ILE A 25 15.27 -22.25 10.56
C ILE A 25 14.60 -22.52 9.19
N LEU A 26 15.36 -22.33 8.09
CA LEU A 26 15.17 -22.75 6.68
C LEU A 26 14.92 -21.65 5.62
N THR A 27 16.02 -21.18 5.03
CA THR A 27 16.27 -20.77 3.61
C THR A 27 17.63 -20.03 3.58
N GLU A 28 18.61 -20.23 2.69
CA GLU A 28 18.91 -21.23 1.64
C GLU A 28 20.44 -21.53 1.64
N PRO A 29 20.94 -22.65 1.06
CA PRO A 29 22.34 -23.07 1.21
C PRO A 29 23.41 -22.29 0.43
N LEU A 30 23.03 -21.33 -0.42
CA LEU A 30 23.95 -20.67 -1.37
C LEU A 30 24.73 -19.49 -0.76
N GLN A 31 24.10 -18.64 0.05
CA GLN A 31 24.80 -17.52 0.71
C GLN A 31 25.79 -18.01 1.78
N ILE A 32 25.41 -19.02 2.57
CA ILE A 32 26.26 -19.57 3.64
C ILE A 32 27.57 -20.13 3.07
N ASN A 33 27.53 -20.81 1.91
CA ASN A 33 28.74 -21.33 1.26
C ASN A 33 29.70 -20.22 0.84
N ILE A 34 29.21 -19.10 0.31
CA ILE A 34 30.05 -17.96 -0.07
C ILE A 34 30.71 -17.33 1.17
N VAL A 35 29.93 -17.09 2.23
CA VAL A 35 30.45 -16.52 3.48
C VAL A 35 31.51 -17.43 4.12
N VAL A 36 31.28 -18.74 4.17
CA VAL A 36 32.25 -19.72 4.70
C VAL A 36 33.52 -19.82 3.83
N HIS A 37 33.42 -19.65 2.51
CA HIS A 37 34.59 -19.63 1.63
C HIS A 37 35.43 -18.36 1.86
N ILE A 38 34.80 -17.19 1.94
CA ILE A 38 35.47 -15.89 2.15
C ILE A 38 36.18 -15.83 3.51
N LEU A 39 35.60 -16.46 4.55
CA LEU A 39 36.20 -16.51 5.89
C LEU A 39 37.43 -17.44 5.99
N ASN A 40 37.59 -18.42 5.09
CA ASN A 40 38.70 -19.38 5.08
C ASN A 40 39.93 -18.94 4.25
N ILE A 41 39.85 -17.82 3.52
CA ILE A 41 40.96 -17.29 2.73
C ILE A 41 41.95 -16.54 3.65
N PRO A 42 43.28 -16.70 3.49
CA PRO A 42 44.27 -15.98 4.29
C PRO A 42 44.05 -14.46 4.24
N MET A 43 44.19 -13.79 5.39
CA MET A 43 43.78 -12.39 5.61
C MET A 43 44.24 -11.41 4.52
N PHE A 44 45.45 -11.60 3.99
CA PHE A 44 46.00 -10.79 2.88
C PHE A 44 45.18 -10.92 1.58
N PHE A 45 44.98 -12.15 1.09
CA PHE A 45 44.21 -12.41 -0.13
C PHE A 45 42.73 -12.05 0.02
N ARG A 46 42.16 -12.23 1.21
CA ARG A 46 40.79 -11.81 1.51
C ARG A 46 40.63 -10.29 1.41
N LEU A 47 41.58 -9.52 1.95
CA LEU A 47 41.53 -8.06 1.88
C LEU A 47 41.73 -7.55 0.44
N GLU A 48 42.63 -8.17 -0.33
CA GLU A 48 42.84 -7.85 -1.75
C GLU A 48 41.58 -8.12 -2.58
N MET A 49 40.91 -9.27 -2.40
CA MET A 49 39.66 -9.60 -3.07
C MET A 49 38.54 -8.59 -2.72
N LEU A 50 38.36 -8.26 -1.44
CA LEU A 50 37.37 -7.26 -1.01
C LEU A 50 37.71 -5.87 -1.56
N GLN A 51 38.99 -5.49 -1.65
CA GLN A 51 39.41 -4.23 -2.27
C GLN A 51 39.11 -4.21 -3.78
N GLN A 52 39.26 -5.34 -4.50
CA GLN A 52 38.88 -5.44 -5.91
C GLN A 52 37.36 -5.28 -6.11
N ILE A 53 36.54 -5.85 -5.21
CA ILE A 53 35.08 -5.69 -5.23
C ILE A 53 34.69 -4.23 -4.91
N ALA A 54 35.29 -3.62 -3.89
CA ALA A 54 35.08 -2.21 -3.56
C ALA A 54 35.45 -1.27 -4.73
N ASN A 55 36.56 -1.54 -5.41
CA ASN A 55 36.97 -0.81 -6.62
C ASN A 55 36.02 -1.01 -7.80
N ARG A 56 35.32 -2.16 -7.86
CA ARG A 56 34.29 -2.45 -8.87
C ARG A 56 33.02 -1.65 -8.58
N VAL A 57 32.47 -1.76 -7.35
CA VAL A 57 31.30 -0.98 -6.91
C VAL A 57 31.53 0.52 -7.12
N GLN A 58 32.71 1.05 -6.76
CA GLN A 58 33.08 2.45 -6.96
C GLN A 58 33.07 2.88 -8.43
N ARG A 59 33.58 2.02 -9.34
CA ARG A 59 33.60 2.27 -10.79
C ARG A 59 32.19 2.20 -11.38
N ASP A 60 31.43 1.20 -10.94
CA ASP A 60 30.07 0.97 -11.38
C ASP A 60 29.12 2.06 -10.89
N CYS A 61 29.40 2.71 -9.75
CA CYS A 61 28.68 3.92 -9.31
C CYS A 61 28.86 5.04 -10.32
N VAL A 62 30.10 5.31 -10.76
CA VAL A 62 30.38 6.33 -11.77
C VAL A 62 29.72 5.98 -13.10
N ASN A 63 29.81 4.72 -13.53
CA ASN A 63 29.12 4.26 -14.74
C ASN A 63 27.58 4.47 -14.65
N GLY A 64 26.96 4.15 -13.52
CA GLY A 64 25.53 4.38 -13.29
C GLY A 64 25.15 5.86 -13.21
N GLU A 65 25.96 6.68 -12.54
CA GLU A 65 25.85 8.14 -12.46
C GLU A 65 25.89 8.76 -13.89
N ASP A 66 26.81 8.31 -14.74
CA ASP A 66 26.92 8.72 -16.15
C ASP A 66 25.70 8.30 -16.98
N LYS A 67 25.15 7.09 -16.78
CA LYS A 67 23.92 6.64 -17.46
C LYS A 67 22.71 7.47 -17.05
N LEU A 68 22.58 7.84 -15.77
CA LEU A 68 21.53 8.77 -15.34
C LEU A 68 21.74 10.19 -15.87
N ALA A 69 22.98 10.66 -16.03
CA ALA A 69 23.26 11.95 -16.66
C ALA A 69 22.85 11.97 -18.15
N LEU A 70 23.14 10.89 -18.89
CA LEU A 70 22.69 10.72 -20.28
C LEU A 70 21.16 10.66 -20.38
N ALA A 71 20.52 9.88 -19.51
CA ALA A 71 19.05 9.79 -19.43
C ALA A 71 18.41 11.16 -19.12
N ARG A 72 18.95 11.93 -18.15
CA ARG A 72 18.50 13.30 -17.84
C ARG A 72 18.64 14.23 -19.03
N SER A 73 19.79 14.21 -19.72
CA SER A 73 20.03 15.06 -20.90
C SER A 73 19.06 14.74 -22.04
N ALA A 74 18.84 13.45 -22.31
CA ALA A 74 17.92 12.98 -23.34
C ALA A 74 16.45 13.30 -23.00
N LEU A 75 16.04 13.12 -21.75
CA LEU A 75 14.71 13.48 -21.23
C LEU A 75 14.48 15.00 -21.25
N GLN A 76 15.46 15.80 -20.87
CA GLN A 76 15.36 17.26 -20.89
C GLN A 76 15.26 17.80 -22.33
N SER A 77 15.91 17.13 -23.30
CA SER A 77 15.73 17.40 -24.73
C SER A 77 14.30 17.08 -25.18
N ASP A 78 13.76 15.91 -24.84
CA ASP A 78 12.37 15.52 -25.13
C ASP A 78 11.34 16.42 -24.41
N THR A 79 11.66 16.94 -23.22
CA THR A 79 10.83 17.90 -22.48
C THR A 79 10.75 19.24 -23.21
N LYS A 80 11.89 19.81 -23.64
CA LYS A 80 11.94 21.04 -24.46
C LYS A 80 11.23 20.87 -25.80
N ARG A 81 11.30 19.67 -26.40
CA ARG A 81 10.54 19.31 -27.61
C ARG A 81 9.04 19.31 -27.34
N LEU A 82 8.59 18.69 -26.25
CA LEU A 82 7.18 18.68 -25.83
C LEU A 82 6.64 20.10 -25.58
N GLU A 83 7.42 20.95 -24.90
CA GLU A 83 7.10 22.37 -24.69
C GLU A 83 6.99 23.14 -26.02
N SER A 84 7.80 22.78 -27.01
CA SER A 84 7.79 23.33 -28.37
C SER A 84 6.73 22.71 -29.30
N GLY A 85 5.93 21.73 -28.83
CA GLY A 85 4.98 21.01 -29.68
C GLY A 85 5.64 20.07 -30.69
N ILE A 86 6.77 19.47 -30.37
CA ILE A 86 7.48 18.51 -31.23
C ILE A 86 7.43 17.14 -30.55
N GLN A 87 7.14 16.08 -31.33
CA GLN A 87 7.13 14.71 -30.81
C GLN A 87 8.48 14.31 -30.20
N PHE A 88 8.43 13.43 -29.21
CA PHE A 88 9.59 12.78 -28.59
C PHE A 88 10.40 11.99 -29.62
N VAL A 89 11.72 11.88 -29.42
CA VAL A 89 12.58 10.96 -30.19
C VAL A 89 13.45 10.10 -29.29
N ASN A 90 13.75 10.53 -28.06
CA ASN A 90 14.74 9.85 -27.22
C ASN A 90 14.11 8.85 -26.23
N GLU A 91 12.79 8.62 -26.28
CA GLU A 91 12.06 7.72 -25.34
C GLU A 91 12.69 6.32 -25.25
N ALA A 92 13.13 5.76 -26.38
CA ALA A 92 13.83 4.47 -26.42
C ALA A 92 15.25 4.53 -25.82
N GLU A 93 15.99 5.62 -26.03
CA GLU A 93 17.34 5.80 -25.46
C GLU A 93 17.28 6.05 -23.95
N VAL A 94 16.33 6.86 -23.48
CA VAL A 94 16.07 7.10 -22.05
C VAL A 94 15.70 5.80 -21.34
N ALA A 95 14.82 4.98 -21.94
CA ALA A 95 14.50 3.66 -21.42
C ALA A 95 15.73 2.73 -21.38
N GLY A 96 16.58 2.78 -22.42
CA GLY A 96 17.84 2.05 -22.48
C GLY A 96 18.82 2.44 -21.37
N TYR A 97 19.12 3.72 -21.21
CA TYR A 97 20.03 4.22 -20.17
C TYR A 97 19.53 3.93 -18.74
N LEU A 98 18.22 4.01 -18.50
CA LEU A 98 17.62 3.62 -17.22
C LEU A 98 17.73 2.12 -16.95
N LEU A 99 17.53 1.27 -17.96
CA LEU A 99 17.68 -0.18 -17.85
C LEU A 99 19.15 -0.60 -17.64
N GLU A 100 20.09 0.06 -18.30
CA GLU A 100 21.53 -0.14 -18.09
C GLU A 100 21.94 0.24 -16.65
N CYS A 101 21.47 1.38 -16.13
CA CYS A 101 21.71 1.77 -14.75
C CYS A 101 21.05 0.82 -13.73
N GLU A 102 19.84 0.31 -14.01
CA GLU A 102 19.19 -0.72 -13.18
C GLU A 102 19.99 -2.04 -13.16
N ASN A 103 20.53 -2.47 -14.30
CA ASN A 103 21.38 -3.66 -14.37
C ASN A 103 22.70 -3.48 -13.60
N ILE A 104 23.29 -2.30 -13.65
CA ILE A 104 24.46 -1.93 -12.84
C ILE A 104 24.12 -2.01 -11.35
N LEU A 105 23.01 -1.40 -10.92
CA LEU A 105 22.54 -1.43 -9.53
C LEU A 105 22.31 -2.85 -9.01
N ARG A 106 21.75 -3.76 -9.81
CA ARG A 106 21.55 -5.18 -9.41
C ARG A 106 22.88 -5.87 -9.06
N GLN A 107 23.93 -5.68 -9.86
CA GLN A 107 25.25 -6.23 -9.55
C GLN A 107 25.87 -5.56 -8.33
N GLN A 108 25.70 -4.24 -8.17
CA GLN A 108 26.23 -3.50 -7.03
C GLN A 108 25.62 -3.91 -5.69
N VAL A 109 24.33 -4.27 -5.65
CA VAL A 109 23.70 -4.78 -4.42
C VAL A 109 24.34 -6.10 -3.98
N VAL A 110 24.63 -7.01 -4.91
CA VAL A 110 25.34 -8.27 -4.63
C VAL A 110 26.77 -7.99 -4.15
N ASP A 111 27.51 -7.14 -4.87
CA ASP A 111 28.89 -6.81 -4.52
C ASP A 111 28.98 -6.07 -3.16
N ILE A 112 28.00 -5.23 -2.81
CA ILE A 112 27.89 -4.59 -1.49
C ILE A 112 27.60 -5.59 -0.38
N GLN A 113 26.72 -6.57 -0.59
CA GLN A 113 26.46 -7.61 0.41
C GLN A 113 27.75 -8.38 0.72
N ILE A 114 28.53 -8.72 -0.32
CA ILE A 114 29.85 -9.38 -0.15
C ILE A 114 30.83 -8.49 0.63
N LEU A 115 30.80 -7.16 0.48
CA LEU A 115 31.64 -6.23 1.26
C LEU A 115 31.19 -6.11 2.73
N LEU A 116 29.88 -6.15 3.00
CA LEU A 116 29.31 -6.14 4.35
C LEU A 116 29.63 -7.45 5.09
N ASP A 117 29.35 -8.60 4.48
CA ASP A 117 29.68 -9.93 5.01
C ASP A 117 31.20 -10.09 5.19
N GLY A 118 31.97 -9.52 4.27
CA GLY A 118 33.42 -9.44 4.30
C GLY A 118 33.99 -8.54 5.42
N LYS A 119 33.17 -7.66 6.02
CA LYS A 119 33.55 -6.59 6.97
C LYS A 119 34.58 -5.60 6.40
N PHE A 120 34.37 -5.14 5.17
CA PHE A 120 35.27 -4.18 4.52
C PHE A 120 35.17 -2.79 5.20
N PRO A 121 36.31 -2.13 5.57
CA PRO A 121 36.30 -0.91 6.40
C PRO A 121 35.54 0.32 5.88
N PHE A 122 35.15 0.33 4.60
CA PHE A 122 34.42 1.44 3.97
C PHE A 122 33.09 1.00 3.33
N ALA A 123 32.57 -0.19 3.67
CA ALA A 123 31.33 -0.72 3.09
C ALA A 123 30.15 0.25 3.27
N ASP A 124 29.99 0.87 4.45
CA ASP A 124 28.89 1.81 4.75
C ASP A 124 28.88 3.04 3.83
N GLN A 125 30.05 3.52 3.39
CA GLN A 125 30.14 4.65 2.46
C GLN A 125 29.72 4.26 1.04
N LEU A 126 30.02 3.02 0.63
CA LEU A 126 29.59 2.46 -0.65
C LEU A 126 28.08 2.17 -0.65
N VAL A 127 27.53 1.65 0.46
CA VAL A 127 26.08 1.51 0.70
C VAL A 127 25.39 2.86 0.48
N GLN A 128 25.84 3.92 1.15
CA GLN A 128 25.26 5.26 1.00
C GLN A 128 25.39 5.85 -0.41
N ARG A 129 26.39 5.44 -1.21
CA ARG A 129 26.54 5.89 -2.59
C ARG A 129 25.59 5.14 -3.53
N VAL A 130 25.49 3.82 -3.40
CA VAL A 130 24.57 2.99 -4.19
C VAL A 130 23.10 3.26 -3.84
N SER A 131 22.78 3.53 -2.57
CA SER A 131 21.44 4.01 -2.19
C SER A 131 21.08 5.32 -2.88
N ARG A 132 21.99 6.32 -2.89
CA ARG A 132 21.75 7.57 -3.64
C ARG A 132 21.57 7.35 -5.14
N LEU A 133 22.38 6.48 -5.76
CA LEU A 133 22.24 6.14 -7.17
C LEU A 133 20.89 5.48 -7.49
N ARG A 134 20.40 4.60 -6.61
CA ARG A 134 19.06 3.99 -6.71
C ARG A 134 17.95 5.05 -6.58
N ASP A 135 18.06 5.94 -5.60
CA ASP A 135 17.05 6.96 -5.33
C ASP A 135 16.98 7.98 -6.49
N ASP A 136 18.14 8.35 -7.05
CA ASP A 136 18.27 9.16 -8.28
C ASP A 136 17.61 8.49 -9.50
N LEU A 137 17.76 7.17 -9.66
CA LEU A 137 17.12 6.39 -10.73
C LEU A 137 15.59 6.33 -10.57
N LEU A 138 15.09 6.16 -9.35
CA LEU A 138 13.66 6.16 -9.05
C LEU A 138 13.03 7.54 -9.31
N ALA A 139 13.69 8.61 -8.87
CA ALA A 139 13.28 9.98 -9.15
C ALA A 139 13.21 10.26 -10.66
N LEU A 140 14.24 9.85 -11.41
CA LEU A 140 14.27 10.04 -12.86
C LEU A 140 13.21 9.19 -13.58
N ARG A 141 12.91 7.97 -13.12
CA ARG A 141 11.77 7.17 -13.64
C ARG A 141 10.43 7.87 -13.46
N ALA A 142 10.20 8.48 -12.30
CA ALA A 142 8.97 9.24 -12.04
C ALA A 142 8.87 10.49 -12.96
N GLU A 143 9.98 11.17 -13.19
CA GLU A 143 10.07 12.29 -14.14
C GLU A 143 9.79 11.83 -15.58
N CYS A 144 10.44 10.76 -16.06
CA CYS A 144 10.17 10.16 -17.36
C CYS A 144 8.71 9.78 -17.55
N SER A 145 8.11 9.09 -16.56
CA SER A 145 6.70 8.71 -16.60
C SER A 145 5.79 9.93 -16.70
N THR A 146 6.12 11.01 -15.97
CA THR A 146 5.36 12.27 -15.99
C THR A 146 5.47 13.02 -17.33
N VAL A 147 6.66 13.03 -17.96
CA VAL A 147 6.88 13.70 -19.25
C VAL A 147 6.23 12.91 -20.39
N TYR A 148 6.49 11.60 -20.48
CA TYR A 148 5.99 10.78 -21.58
C TYR A 148 4.48 10.48 -21.46
N SER A 149 3.90 10.42 -20.26
CA SER A 149 2.42 10.35 -20.12
C SER A 149 1.73 11.62 -20.62
N LYS A 150 2.25 12.82 -20.29
CA LYS A 150 1.72 14.11 -20.76
C LYS A 150 1.70 14.24 -22.29
N GLY A 151 2.69 13.67 -22.99
CA GLY A 151 2.68 13.64 -24.46
C GLY A 151 1.78 12.58 -25.09
N ARG A 152 1.40 11.53 -24.35
CA ARG A 152 0.40 10.54 -24.79
C ARG A 152 -1.05 11.06 -24.64
N THR A 153 -1.27 12.09 -23.82
CA THR A 153 -2.58 12.74 -23.60
C THR A 153 -2.59 14.20 -24.09
N LEU A 154 -2.41 14.41 -25.40
CA LEU A 154 -2.46 15.74 -26.02
C LEU A 154 -3.88 16.34 -26.01
N THR A 155 -4.05 17.49 -25.34
CA THR A 155 -5.29 18.28 -25.42
C THR A 155 -5.41 19.00 -26.77
N THR A 156 -6.63 19.41 -27.17
CA THR A 156 -6.90 20.11 -28.45
C THR A 156 -6.10 21.41 -28.62
N GLU A 157 -5.76 22.11 -27.52
CA GLU A 157 -4.86 23.26 -27.53
C GLU A 157 -3.39 22.88 -27.81
N GLN A 158 -2.91 21.81 -27.18
CA GLN A 158 -1.54 21.33 -27.40
C GLN A 158 -1.38 20.72 -28.81
N THR A 159 -2.42 20.08 -29.35
CA THR A 159 -2.45 19.59 -30.74
C THR A 159 -2.33 20.73 -31.75
N LYS A 160 -2.96 21.89 -31.50
CA LYS A 160 -2.75 23.09 -32.35
C LYS A 160 -1.31 23.60 -32.30
N ARG A 161 -0.69 23.61 -31.11
CA ARG A 161 0.74 23.98 -30.97
C ARG A 161 1.65 22.96 -31.64
N MET A 162 1.31 21.68 -31.59
CA MET A 162 2.05 20.62 -32.27
C MET A 162 2.00 20.77 -33.79
N ILE A 163 0.82 21.06 -34.35
CA ILE A 163 0.67 21.38 -35.77
C ILE A 163 1.46 22.66 -36.12
N SER A 164 1.42 23.70 -35.29
CA SER A 164 2.20 24.92 -35.48
C SER A 164 3.72 24.69 -35.43
N GLY A 165 4.21 23.85 -34.51
CA GLY A 165 5.62 23.49 -34.37
C GLY A 165 6.14 22.66 -35.55
N ILE A 166 5.32 21.72 -36.05
CA ILE A 166 5.60 20.99 -37.29
C ILE A 166 5.65 21.96 -38.49
N THR A 167 4.73 22.92 -38.60
CA THR A 167 4.76 23.96 -39.64
C THR A 167 5.99 24.87 -39.53
N GLN A 168 6.48 25.17 -38.33
CA GLN A 168 7.74 25.91 -38.15
C GLN A 168 8.97 25.07 -38.52
N SER A 169 9.04 23.81 -38.08
CA SER A 169 10.19 22.93 -38.32
C SER A 169 10.34 22.54 -39.81
N LEU A 170 9.25 22.46 -40.56
CA LEU A 170 9.29 22.23 -42.01
C LEU A 170 9.80 23.46 -42.79
N ASN A 171 9.68 24.66 -42.23
CA ASN A 171 10.17 25.91 -42.82
C ASN A 171 11.63 26.25 -42.45
N SER A 172 12.28 25.48 -41.57
CA SER A 172 13.68 25.73 -41.15
C SER A 172 14.74 24.99 -41.96
N GLY A 173 14.36 24.30 -43.03
CA GLY A 173 15.28 23.59 -43.94
C GLY A 173 15.88 24.50 -45.00
N PHE A 174 17.18 24.78 -44.87
CA PHE A 174 18.10 25.53 -45.76
C PHE A 174 18.25 27.06 -45.53
N PRO A 175 19.47 27.62 -45.74
CA PRO A 175 19.97 28.72 -44.90
C PRO A 175 20.27 30.03 -45.64
N GLN A 176 20.27 31.16 -44.91
CA GLN A 176 21.17 32.30 -45.17
C GLN A 176 21.31 33.28 -43.98
N SER A 177 22.48 33.23 -43.33
CA SER A 177 23.43 34.36 -43.26
C SER A 177 22.98 35.76 -42.78
N VAL A 178 23.53 36.16 -41.61
CA VAL A 178 24.13 37.49 -41.25
C VAL A 178 23.34 38.52 -40.39
N ASN A 179 24.05 39.01 -39.35
CA ASN A 179 23.90 40.22 -38.51
C ASN A 179 22.88 40.33 -37.35
N SER A 180 23.33 39.87 -36.17
CA SER A 180 23.67 40.68 -34.97
C SER A 180 22.79 41.83 -34.40
N SER A 181 22.82 41.87 -33.05
CA SER A 181 22.78 43.02 -32.08
C SER A 181 21.45 43.59 -31.54
N PHE A 182 21.31 43.52 -30.19
CA PHE A 182 20.59 44.42 -29.24
C PHE A 182 19.04 44.63 -29.46
N THR A 183 18.16 44.98 -28.51
CA THR A 183 18.19 45.34 -27.07
C THR A 183 16.78 45.18 -26.44
N SER A 184 16.71 45.00 -25.11
CA SER A 184 15.65 45.37 -24.12
C SER A 184 14.18 45.73 -24.49
N ASP A 185 13.29 45.17 -23.66
CA ASP A 185 12.03 45.75 -23.10
C ASP A 185 10.73 45.91 -23.93
N ILE A 186 9.63 46.01 -23.13
CA ILE A 186 8.27 46.51 -23.43
C ILE A 186 7.22 45.49 -23.95
N THR A 187 6.32 45.11 -23.03
CA THR A 187 4.91 44.71 -23.30
C THR A 187 4.12 45.87 -23.92
N PRO A 188 3.18 45.68 -24.87
CA PRO A 188 1.86 45.16 -24.49
C PRO A 188 1.05 44.39 -25.56
N SER A 189 -0.15 43.99 -25.14
CA SER A 189 -1.29 43.43 -25.89
C SER A 189 -1.70 44.15 -27.19
N LEU A 190 -2.35 43.42 -28.12
CA LEU A 190 -3.81 43.54 -28.39
C LEU A 190 -4.34 42.69 -29.60
N THR A 191 -5.29 41.78 -29.29
CA THR A 191 -6.58 41.50 -30.00
C THR A 191 -6.77 40.90 -31.41
N SER A 192 -7.87 40.14 -31.47
CA SER A 192 -8.86 39.97 -32.57
C SER A 192 -8.64 38.81 -33.54
N GLY A 193 -9.63 37.97 -33.88
CA GLY A 193 -11.05 37.84 -33.51
C GLY A 193 -11.58 36.47 -34.02
N GLY A 194 -12.86 36.06 -33.97
CA GLY A 194 -14.11 36.66 -33.51
C GLY A 194 -15.33 35.80 -33.95
N LEU A 195 -16.56 36.21 -33.55
CA LEU A 195 -17.88 35.59 -33.79
C LEU A 195 -18.22 34.29 -33.02
N GLY A 196 -19.44 34.08 -32.51
CA GLY A 196 -20.67 34.88 -32.64
C GLY A 196 -21.68 34.76 -31.48
N THR A 197 -22.56 35.76 -31.38
CA THR A 197 -23.61 36.04 -30.36
C THR A 197 -25.01 35.57 -30.90
N PRO A 198 -26.25 35.90 -30.38
CA PRO A 198 -26.77 37.01 -29.53
C PRO A 198 -27.67 36.57 -28.32
N GLY A 199 -28.24 37.44 -27.46
CA GLY A 199 -28.25 38.91 -27.33
C GLY A 199 -28.75 39.34 -25.92
N SER A 200 -28.35 40.51 -25.37
CA SER A 200 -29.08 41.81 -25.37
C SER A 200 -30.16 41.96 -24.26
N THR A 201 -30.30 43.04 -23.46
CA THR A 201 -29.69 44.39 -23.51
C THR A 201 -29.93 45.23 -22.22
N PHE A 202 -29.02 46.19 -21.94
CA PHE A 202 -29.19 47.49 -21.22
C PHE A 202 -29.58 47.52 -19.71
N THR A 203 -29.11 48.47 -18.86
CA THR A 203 -28.22 49.65 -19.03
C THR A 203 -27.52 50.06 -17.71
N SER A 204 -26.28 50.58 -17.80
CA SER A 204 -25.59 51.63 -16.99
C SER A 204 -26.04 52.02 -15.56
N GLY A 205 -25.15 52.39 -14.63
CA GLY A 205 -23.68 52.51 -14.72
C GLY A 205 -23.06 53.47 -13.69
N LEU A 206 -22.14 52.94 -12.89
CA LEU A 206 -20.93 53.55 -12.28
C LEU A 206 -20.98 54.94 -11.62
N THR A 207 -20.73 54.92 -10.30
CA THR A 207 -19.96 55.94 -9.57
C THR A 207 -18.48 55.97 -9.99
N PRO A 208 -17.78 57.11 -9.80
CA PRO A 208 -16.38 57.09 -9.40
C PRO A 208 -16.14 57.85 -8.08
N SER A 209 -15.09 57.46 -7.37
CA SER A 209 -14.65 58.01 -6.08
C SER A 209 -13.40 58.88 -6.20
N LEU A 210 -13.27 59.87 -5.30
CA LEU A 210 -12.09 60.19 -4.45
C LEU A 210 -11.94 61.71 -4.17
N ASN A 211 -11.94 62.05 -2.87
CA ASN A 211 -11.00 62.90 -2.10
C ASN A 211 -10.50 64.25 -2.69
N SER A 212 -10.32 65.36 -1.94
CA SER A 212 -10.13 65.56 -0.49
C SER A 212 -10.33 67.02 -0.02
N SER A 213 -10.64 67.20 1.29
CA SER A 213 -10.31 68.35 2.19
C SER A 213 -10.97 69.74 1.89
N LEU A 214 -11.30 70.64 2.83
CA LEU A 214 -10.83 70.95 4.21
C LEU A 214 -11.95 71.50 5.16
N THR A 215 -11.79 71.26 6.48
CA THR A 215 -12.15 72.09 7.68
C THR A 215 -13.56 72.74 7.93
N SER A 216 -14.23 72.27 9.00
CA SER A 216 -14.68 72.98 10.25
C SER A 216 -15.58 74.26 10.22
N PRO A 217 -16.22 74.68 11.35
CA PRO A 217 -17.16 73.97 12.24
C PRO A 217 -18.40 74.83 12.70
N LEU A 218 -19.19 74.31 13.66
CA LEU A 218 -20.15 74.96 14.60
C LEU A 218 -21.68 74.92 14.33
N THR A 219 -22.39 74.67 15.45
CA THR A 219 -23.83 74.73 15.80
C THR A 219 -24.32 76.20 15.99
N PRO A 220 -25.62 76.55 16.23
CA PRO A 220 -26.66 75.76 16.95
C PRO A 220 -28.18 75.92 16.58
N SER A 221 -28.99 75.08 17.23
CA SER A 221 -30.35 75.29 17.81
C SER A 221 -31.53 75.89 17.00
N LEU A 222 -32.70 75.20 17.02
CA LEU A 222 -34.00 75.65 17.59
C LEU A 222 -35.25 74.98 16.94
N THR A 223 -36.10 74.40 17.78
CA THR A 223 -37.57 74.25 17.64
C THR A 223 -38.27 75.56 18.12
N PRO A 224 -39.61 75.80 18.09
CA PRO A 224 -40.76 74.86 17.90
C PRO A 224 -41.97 75.42 17.09
N ASN A 225 -43.10 74.68 17.02
CA ASN A 225 -44.47 75.18 17.37
C ASN A 225 -45.62 74.17 17.09
N LEU A 226 -46.65 74.16 17.96
CA LEU A 226 -48.11 74.03 17.72
C LEU A 226 -48.85 74.06 19.11
N PRO A 227 -50.18 74.32 19.22
CA PRO A 227 -50.73 75.21 20.26
C PRO A 227 -51.62 74.52 21.34
N PRO A 228 -52.04 75.26 22.40
CA PRO A 228 -52.79 74.72 23.54
C PRO A 228 -54.32 74.93 23.51
N ALA A 229 -55.07 74.16 24.32
CA ALA A 229 -56.49 74.39 24.64
C ALA A 229 -56.91 73.88 26.05
N SER A 230 -57.01 74.84 26.99
CA SER A 230 -58.05 75.00 28.04
C SER A 230 -58.66 73.84 28.88
N VAL A 231 -58.48 73.96 30.22
CA VAL A 231 -59.53 73.96 31.31
C VAL A 231 -60.22 72.61 31.67
N PRO A 232 -60.72 72.33 32.92
CA PRO A 232 -60.75 73.10 34.19
C PRO A 232 -60.15 72.41 35.45
N SER A 233 -60.00 73.19 36.53
CA SER A 233 -59.76 72.74 37.91
C SER A 233 -61.00 72.14 38.60
N TYR A 234 -60.80 71.30 39.63
CA TYR A 234 -61.74 71.13 40.75
C TYR A 234 -61.02 70.78 42.07
N MET A 235 -61.60 71.16 43.21
CA MET A 235 -61.00 71.07 44.56
C MET A 235 -61.43 69.83 45.36
N GLY A 236 -60.65 69.49 46.40
CA GLY A 236 -61.04 68.61 47.52
C GLY A 236 -59.82 68.15 48.34
N SER A 237 -59.40 68.89 49.38
CA SER A 237 -59.84 68.77 50.79
C SER A 237 -59.28 67.53 51.52
N GLY A 238 -58.74 67.61 52.74
CA GLY A 238 -58.61 68.78 53.63
C GLY A 238 -58.08 68.41 55.03
N GLY A 239 -58.25 69.32 55.98
CA GLY A 239 -57.78 69.21 57.37
C GLY A 239 -56.97 70.44 57.77
N GLY A 240 -57.33 71.23 58.78
CA GLY A 240 -58.44 71.07 59.70
C GLY A 240 -58.21 71.87 60.98
N MET A 241 -58.26 73.20 60.89
CA MET A 241 -58.14 74.11 62.04
C MET A 241 -59.08 75.30 61.83
N GLU A 242 -59.96 75.56 62.80
CA GLU A 242 -60.92 76.66 62.70
C GLU A 242 -60.20 78.03 62.75
N PRO A 243 -60.44 78.95 61.78
CA PRO A 243 -60.08 80.36 61.93
C PRO A 243 -61.11 81.09 62.81
N GLY A 244 -61.50 80.46 63.92
CA GLY A 244 -62.39 81.02 64.95
C GLY A 244 -61.69 82.04 65.83
N ASN A 245 -60.91 82.96 65.24
CA ASN A 245 -60.35 84.17 65.84
C ASN A 245 -59.58 85.00 64.79
N LEU A 246 -60.18 85.30 63.63
CA LEU A 246 -59.77 86.51 62.91
C LEU A 246 -60.30 87.73 63.68
N MET A 247 -59.65 88.00 64.82
CA MET A 247 -59.80 89.23 65.58
C MET A 247 -59.78 90.39 64.58
N HIS A 248 -60.70 91.33 64.72
CA HIS A 248 -60.66 92.59 63.99
C HIS A 248 -59.28 93.24 64.21
N LEU A 249 -58.35 92.99 63.29
CA LEU A 249 -57.03 93.57 63.31
C LEU A 249 -57.22 95.02 62.86
N LYS A 250 -57.56 95.85 63.84
CA LYS A 250 -57.82 97.27 63.65
C LYS A 250 -56.58 97.85 62.99
N HIS A 251 -56.74 98.24 61.72
CA HIS A 251 -55.93 99.30 61.12
C HIS A 251 -55.71 100.35 62.21
N MET A 252 -54.45 100.63 62.57
CA MET A 252 -54.15 101.54 63.69
C MET A 252 -54.91 102.84 63.45
N GLN A 253 -55.95 103.08 64.24
CA GLN A 253 -56.82 104.23 64.07
C GLN A 253 -56.09 105.42 64.68
N ILE A 254 -55.22 106.01 63.87
CA ILE A 254 -54.45 107.19 64.24
C ILE A 254 -55.45 108.34 64.41
N ARG A 255 -55.89 108.53 65.65
CA ARG A 255 -56.62 109.73 66.07
C ARG A 255 -55.72 110.92 65.71
N LYS A 256 -56.22 111.93 64.99
CA LYS A 256 -55.42 113.14 64.76
C LYS A 256 -55.36 113.98 66.04
N PRO A 257 -54.24 114.65 66.36
CA PRO A 257 -54.18 115.59 67.47
C PRO A 257 -55.23 116.70 67.28
N LEU A 258 -55.88 117.15 68.36
CA LEU A 258 -56.91 118.19 68.26
C LEU A 258 -56.28 119.52 67.84
N MET A 259 -56.82 120.14 66.78
CA MET A 259 -56.38 121.47 66.35
C MET A 259 -56.62 122.50 67.46
N LYS A 260 -55.69 123.45 67.65
CA LYS A 260 -55.80 124.52 68.67
C LYS A 260 -57.14 125.28 68.60
N SER A 261 -57.69 125.48 67.40
CA SER A 261 -59.00 126.09 67.17
C SER A 261 -60.19 125.27 67.69
N SER A 262 -60.06 123.94 67.80
CA SER A 262 -61.09 123.03 68.31
C SER A 262 -61.12 122.94 69.84
N LEU A 263 -60.16 123.57 70.53
CA LEU A 263 -60.04 123.60 71.99
C LEU A 263 -60.42 124.97 72.60
N ALA A 264 -60.75 125.94 71.75
CA ALA A 264 -61.18 127.27 72.15
C ALA A 264 -62.68 127.28 72.53
N ASP A 265 -62.97 127.64 73.77
CA ASP A 265 -64.32 127.87 74.31
C ASP A 265 -64.39 129.36 74.69
N PRO A 266 -65.46 130.11 74.34
CA PRO A 266 -65.56 131.56 74.62
C PRO A 266 -65.49 131.95 76.10
N SER A 267 -65.53 131.01 77.04
CA SER A 267 -65.30 131.24 78.48
C SER A 267 -63.85 131.09 78.95
N MET A 268 -62.95 130.54 78.13
CA MET A 268 -61.57 130.21 78.48
C MET A 268 -60.60 131.31 78.01
N SER A 269 -59.52 131.55 78.76
CA SER A 269 -58.44 132.43 78.28
C SER A 269 -57.61 131.77 77.18
N GLU A 270 -56.98 132.55 76.31
CA GLU A 270 -56.10 132.04 75.26
C GLU A 270 -54.92 131.23 75.85
N GLU A 271 -54.45 131.61 77.05
CA GLU A 271 -53.40 130.91 77.80
C GLU A 271 -53.87 129.52 78.28
N GLU A 272 -55.13 129.38 78.71
CA GLU A 272 -55.71 128.10 79.13
C GLU A 272 -56.01 127.17 77.94
N VAL A 273 -56.47 127.72 76.81
CA VAL A 273 -56.68 126.98 75.55
C VAL A 273 -55.36 126.38 75.08
N ASN A 274 -54.29 127.18 75.10
CA ASN A 274 -52.93 126.72 74.79
C ASN A 274 -52.46 125.61 75.76
N LEU A 275 -52.68 125.75 77.07
CA LEU A 275 -52.33 124.73 78.07
C LEU A 275 -53.09 123.40 77.87
N LYS A 276 -54.36 123.45 77.45
CA LYS A 276 -55.13 122.25 77.04
C LYS A 276 -54.59 121.64 75.73
N TYR A 277 -54.21 122.47 74.75
CA TYR A 277 -53.64 122.03 73.48
C TYR A 277 -52.35 121.21 73.68
N VAL A 278 -51.37 121.74 74.42
CA VAL A 278 -50.13 120.99 74.72
C VAL A 278 -50.40 119.72 75.54
N GLN A 279 -51.46 119.68 76.35
CA GLN A 279 -51.85 118.45 77.06
C GLN A 279 -52.44 117.39 76.12
N ASP A 280 -53.29 117.73 75.14
CA ASP A 280 -53.78 116.75 74.16
C ASP A 280 -52.64 116.25 73.25
N LEU A 281 -51.71 117.15 72.86
CA LEU A 281 -50.48 116.77 72.15
C LEU A 281 -49.63 115.76 72.97
N LEU A 282 -49.45 115.99 74.27
CA LEU A 282 -48.76 115.04 75.17
C LEU A 282 -49.48 113.68 75.23
N ASN A 283 -50.80 113.70 75.43
CA ASN A 283 -51.61 112.48 75.51
C ASN A 283 -51.54 111.67 74.20
N TRP A 284 -51.53 112.36 73.05
CA TRP A 284 -51.38 111.74 71.73
C TRP A 284 -50.03 111.04 71.58
N VAL A 285 -48.94 111.71 71.96
CA VAL A 285 -47.59 111.12 71.91
C VAL A 285 -47.49 109.90 72.81
N GLU A 286 -48.06 109.95 74.02
CA GLU A 286 -48.09 108.82 74.96
C GLU A 286 -48.96 107.65 74.43
N GLU A 287 -50.10 107.93 73.80
CA GLU A 287 -50.95 106.91 73.16
C GLU A 287 -50.23 106.23 71.98
N MET A 288 -49.62 107.00 71.08
CA MET A 288 -48.89 106.48 69.93
C MET A 288 -47.66 105.66 70.33
N HIS A 289 -46.96 106.04 71.40
CA HIS A 289 -45.82 105.28 71.92
C HIS A 289 -46.26 103.88 72.37
N LEU A 290 -47.34 103.81 73.16
CA LEU A 290 -47.90 102.58 73.70
C LEU A 290 -48.55 101.69 72.61
N GLN A 291 -49.02 102.28 71.51
CA GLN A 291 -49.46 101.52 70.33
C GLN A 291 -48.26 100.93 69.55
N LEU A 292 -47.15 101.67 69.39
CA LEU A 292 -45.93 101.17 68.72
C LEU A 292 -45.27 100.02 69.48
N GLU A 293 -45.20 100.10 70.81
CA GLU A 293 -44.65 99.05 71.69
C GLU A 293 -45.44 97.73 71.59
N ARG A 294 -46.77 97.81 71.46
CA ARG A 294 -47.67 96.64 71.42
C ARG A 294 -47.86 96.06 70.02
N SER A 295 -47.33 96.70 68.98
CA SER A 295 -47.55 96.30 67.60
C SER A 295 -46.67 95.10 67.21
N GLU A 296 -47.30 94.04 66.72
CA GLU A 296 -46.64 92.82 66.25
C GLU A 296 -45.74 93.05 65.02
N TRP A 297 -44.86 92.11 64.72
CA TRP A 297 -43.85 92.23 63.66
C TRP A 297 -44.13 91.35 62.42
N GLY A 298 -45.05 90.39 62.53
CA GLY A 298 -45.31 89.37 61.50
C GLY A 298 -44.53 88.06 61.71
N THR A 299 -45.14 86.96 61.28
CA THR A 299 -44.64 85.58 61.38
C THR A 299 -44.28 84.97 60.03
N ASP A 300 -44.66 85.61 58.95
CA ASP A 300 -44.62 85.14 57.57
C ASP A 300 -44.57 86.35 56.61
N LEU A 301 -44.23 86.14 55.33
CA LEU A 301 -44.07 87.24 54.38
C LEU A 301 -45.32 88.15 54.28
N PRO A 302 -46.56 87.63 54.09
CA PRO A 302 -47.74 88.48 53.98
C PRO A 302 -48.05 89.31 55.24
N SER A 303 -47.86 88.75 56.44
CA SER A 303 -48.05 89.50 57.69
C SER A 303 -46.98 90.57 57.89
N VAL A 304 -45.71 90.28 57.58
CA VAL A 304 -44.61 91.26 57.63
C VAL A 304 -44.87 92.42 56.66
N GLU A 305 -45.31 92.14 55.42
CA GLU A 305 -45.71 93.16 54.43
C GLU A 305 -46.84 94.05 54.94
N MET A 306 -47.90 93.44 55.47
CA MET A 306 -49.02 94.15 56.08
C MET A 306 -48.58 95.05 57.25
N HIS A 307 -47.72 94.56 58.15
CA HIS A 307 -47.22 95.35 59.28
C HIS A 307 -46.32 96.51 58.83
N LEU A 308 -45.48 96.30 57.81
CA LEU A 308 -44.64 97.33 57.20
C LEU A 308 -45.50 98.43 56.54
N ASP A 309 -46.51 98.07 55.75
CA ASP A 309 -47.38 99.05 55.09
C ASP A 309 -48.29 99.81 56.06
N ASN A 310 -48.84 99.12 57.07
CA ASN A 310 -49.54 99.79 58.17
C ASN A 310 -48.62 100.78 58.91
N HIS A 311 -47.37 100.38 59.19
CA HIS A 311 -46.41 101.24 59.90
C HIS A 311 -45.96 102.44 59.05
N LYS A 312 -45.85 102.33 57.72
CA LYS A 312 -45.61 103.50 56.84
C LYS A 312 -46.66 104.60 57.01
N SER A 313 -47.92 104.23 57.23
CA SER A 313 -49.00 105.19 57.51
C SER A 313 -48.88 105.83 58.90
N VAL A 314 -48.56 105.01 59.90
CA VAL A 314 -48.30 105.43 61.29
C VAL A 314 -47.09 106.38 61.37
N HIS A 315 -46.01 106.04 60.69
CA HIS A 315 -44.78 106.83 60.63
C HIS A 315 -45.05 108.22 60.03
N ARG A 316 -45.74 108.28 58.89
CA ARG A 316 -46.12 109.55 58.24
C ARG A 316 -46.94 110.44 59.17
N ALA A 317 -47.92 109.88 59.89
CA ALA A 317 -48.72 110.66 60.83
C ALA A 317 -47.91 111.17 62.04
N ILE A 318 -46.88 110.43 62.46
CA ILE A 318 -45.90 110.89 63.45
C ILE A 318 -45.04 112.01 62.87
N GLU A 319 -44.56 111.94 61.63
CA GLU A 319 -43.83 113.05 61.00
C GLU A 319 -44.69 114.31 60.82
N GLU A 320 -45.96 114.17 60.42
CA GLU A 320 -46.93 115.27 60.30
C GLU A 320 -47.17 116.00 61.64
N PHE A 321 -47.06 115.29 62.78
CA PHE A 321 -47.18 115.87 64.13
C PHE A 321 -46.16 117.00 64.39
N GLN A 322 -45.02 117.01 63.70
CA GLN A 322 -44.02 118.09 63.80
C GLN A 322 -44.63 119.48 63.51
N MET A 323 -45.70 119.56 62.72
CA MET A 323 -46.40 120.81 62.45
C MET A 323 -47.18 121.29 63.68
N SER A 324 -47.94 120.41 64.34
CA SER A 324 -48.62 120.73 65.60
C SER A 324 -47.65 121.12 66.72
N LEU A 325 -46.46 120.52 66.74
CA LEU A 325 -45.39 120.88 67.66
C LEU A 325 -44.82 122.28 67.41
N LYS A 326 -44.67 122.69 66.13
CA LYS A 326 -44.28 124.08 65.76
C LYS A 326 -45.33 125.09 66.21
N ASP A 327 -46.62 124.78 66.04
CA ASP A 327 -47.73 125.65 66.47
C ASP A 327 -47.76 125.82 68.00
N ALA A 328 -47.43 124.77 68.76
CA ALA A 328 -47.25 124.85 70.20
C ALA A 328 -46.05 125.74 70.59
N ARG A 329 -44.88 125.59 69.92
CA ARG A 329 -43.72 126.47 70.15
C ARG A 329 -44.01 127.94 69.83
N LEU A 330 -44.76 128.24 68.76
CA LEU A 330 -45.20 129.62 68.47
C LEU A 330 -46.13 130.18 69.55
N SER A 331 -46.95 129.33 70.16
CA SER A 331 -47.86 129.72 71.23
C SER A 331 -47.14 130.08 72.55
N GLU A 332 -45.93 129.57 72.78
CA GLU A 332 -45.09 129.96 73.94
C GLU A 332 -44.69 131.44 73.90
N MET A 333 -44.49 132.01 72.71
CA MET A 333 -44.17 133.43 72.52
C MET A 333 -45.31 134.34 73.02
N GLN A 334 -46.54 133.85 72.96
CA GLN A 334 -47.77 134.58 73.34
C GLN A 334 -48.13 134.46 74.83
N MET A 335 -47.37 133.68 75.61
CA MET A 335 -47.62 133.43 77.03
C MET A 335 -47.06 134.51 77.97
N ASN A 336 -47.82 134.86 79.01
CA ASN A 336 -47.39 135.72 80.11
C ASN A 336 -46.92 134.94 81.36
N MET A 337 -46.20 135.63 82.24
CA MET A 337 -45.78 135.10 83.54
C MET A 337 -46.97 135.10 84.51
N PRO A 338 -47.20 134.04 85.32
CA PRO A 338 -46.33 132.88 85.55
C PRO A 338 -46.65 131.64 84.69
N LEU A 339 -47.80 131.59 84.00
CA LEU A 339 -48.26 130.41 83.25
C LEU A 339 -47.26 129.94 82.16
N LYS A 340 -46.47 130.89 81.63
CA LYS A 340 -45.36 130.62 80.70
C LYS A 340 -44.39 129.54 81.17
N LEU A 341 -44.03 129.48 82.48
CA LEU A 341 -43.13 128.43 82.97
C LEU A 341 -43.77 127.04 82.84
N THR A 342 -44.98 126.87 83.36
CA THR A 342 -45.70 125.58 83.32
C THR A 342 -45.99 125.14 81.87
N TYR A 343 -46.23 126.10 80.97
CA TYR A 343 -46.34 125.82 79.54
C TYR A 343 -45.01 125.33 78.95
N SER A 344 -43.91 126.04 79.22
CA SER A 344 -42.56 125.68 78.78
C SER A 344 -42.14 124.31 79.31
N ASP A 345 -42.42 123.96 80.57
CA ASP A 345 -42.14 122.64 81.14
C ASP A 345 -42.89 121.53 80.39
N LYS A 346 -44.18 121.73 80.09
CA LYS A 346 -44.99 120.78 79.31
C LYS A 346 -44.53 120.67 77.86
N LEU A 347 -44.14 121.79 77.24
CA LEU A 347 -43.61 121.84 75.88
C LEU A 347 -42.25 121.13 75.78
N ASN A 348 -41.35 121.35 76.74
CA ASN A 348 -40.08 120.63 76.87
C ASN A 348 -40.28 119.12 77.12
N LYS A 349 -41.31 118.72 77.87
CA LYS A 349 -41.70 117.30 78.00
C LYS A 349 -42.19 116.75 76.65
N LEU A 350 -43.04 117.50 75.95
CA LEU A 350 -43.62 117.11 74.66
C LEU A 350 -42.54 116.95 73.58
N ASP A 351 -41.62 117.92 73.47
CA ASP A 351 -40.48 117.85 72.55
C ASP A 351 -39.65 116.58 72.78
N LYS A 352 -39.29 116.28 74.03
CA LYS A 352 -38.55 115.06 74.39
C LYS A 352 -39.32 113.77 74.09
N GLN A 353 -40.60 113.69 74.46
CA GLN A 353 -41.42 112.51 74.20
C GLN A 353 -41.67 112.33 72.69
N TYR A 354 -41.79 113.41 71.92
CA TYR A 354 -41.92 113.35 70.47
C TYR A 354 -40.62 112.93 69.78
N GLU A 355 -39.46 113.43 70.22
CA GLU A 355 -38.16 112.96 69.73
C GLU A 355 -37.94 111.46 70.01
N GLN A 356 -38.37 110.99 71.19
CA GLN A 356 -38.38 109.56 71.54
C GLN A 356 -39.38 108.77 70.67
N LEU A 357 -40.60 109.26 70.47
CA LEU A 357 -41.60 108.62 69.61
C LEU A 357 -41.13 108.52 68.15
N LEU A 358 -40.55 109.60 67.62
CA LEU A 358 -40.06 109.68 66.24
C LEU A 358 -38.83 108.76 66.04
N SER A 359 -37.91 108.69 67.00
CA SER A 359 -36.79 107.73 66.95
C SER A 359 -37.29 106.29 67.03
N SER A 360 -38.12 105.92 68.01
CA SER A 360 -38.72 104.59 68.10
C SER A 360 -39.54 104.20 66.84
N SER A 361 -40.20 105.17 66.21
CA SER A 361 -40.93 104.96 64.95
C SER A 361 -40.01 104.78 63.73
N ARG A 362 -38.85 105.47 63.68
CA ARG A 362 -37.79 105.23 62.67
C ARG A 362 -37.14 103.87 62.87
N ASP A 363 -36.83 103.52 64.10
CA ASP A 363 -36.25 102.22 64.44
C ASP A 363 -37.23 101.10 64.08
N ARG A 364 -38.52 101.24 64.38
CA ARG A 364 -39.57 100.29 63.96
C ARG A 364 -39.70 100.18 62.43
N GLN A 365 -39.61 101.30 61.70
CA GLN A 365 -39.62 101.30 60.23
C GLN A 365 -38.42 100.53 59.69
N SER A 366 -37.21 100.85 60.16
CA SER A 366 -35.97 100.18 59.73
C SER A 366 -35.96 98.68 60.07
N HIS A 367 -36.47 98.31 61.26
CA HIS A 367 -36.63 96.91 61.65
C HIS A 367 -37.62 96.18 60.73
N LEU A 368 -38.82 96.71 60.48
CA LEU A 368 -39.80 96.10 59.57
C LEU A 368 -39.29 95.98 58.13
N GLU A 369 -38.56 96.98 57.63
CA GLU A 369 -37.89 96.92 56.32
C GLU A 369 -36.82 95.83 56.27
N SER A 370 -35.97 95.74 57.31
CA SER A 370 -34.92 94.71 57.38
C SER A 370 -35.47 93.29 57.57
N LEU A 371 -36.62 93.17 58.23
CA LEU A 371 -37.35 91.91 58.39
C LEU A 371 -38.01 91.49 57.07
N HIS A 372 -38.67 92.40 56.37
CA HIS A 372 -39.24 92.13 55.04
C HIS A 372 -38.17 91.69 54.05
N ASP A 373 -37.07 92.43 53.98
CA ASP A 373 -35.93 92.13 53.10
C ASP A 373 -35.25 90.79 53.45
N PHE A 374 -35.26 90.36 54.72
CA PHE A 374 -34.82 89.00 55.08
C PHE A 374 -35.86 87.93 54.72
N VAL A 375 -37.11 88.08 55.17
CA VAL A 375 -38.18 87.09 55.02
C VAL A 375 -38.56 86.87 53.56
N SER A 376 -38.52 87.92 52.73
CA SER A 376 -38.76 87.82 51.27
C SER A 376 -37.70 86.96 50.59
N GLN A 377 -36.42 87.23 50.85
CA GLN A 377 -35.31 86.44 50.30
C GLN A 377 -35.34 84.99 50.82
N ALA A 378 -35.57 84.79 52.12
CA ALA A 378 -35.70 83.45 52.71
C ALA A 378 -36.87 82.65 52.12
N THR A 379 -38.02 83.30 51.88
CA THR A 379 -39.20 82.67 51.26
C THR A 379 -38.92 82.26 49.82
N GLN A 380 -38.27 83.11 49.03
CA GLN A 380 -37.92 82.81 47.63
C GLN A 380 -37.00 81.58 47.50
N GLU A 381 -36.00 81.46 48.36
CA GLU A 381 -35.09 80.31 48.37
C GLU A 381 -35.75 79.04 48.91
N LEU A 382 -36.65 79.15 49.90
CA LEU A 382 -37.44 78.02 50.41
C LEU A 382 -38.41 77.45 49.36
N ILE A 383 -39.04 78.31 48.55
CA ILE A 383 -39.90 77.87 47.43
C ILE A 383 -39.06 77.09 46.40
N TRP A 384 -37.91 77.63 46.00
CA TRP A 384 -37.01 76.96 45.05
C TRP A 384 -36.53 75.59 45.56
N LEU A 385 -36.17 75.48 46.84
CA LEU A 385 -35.80 74.20 47.46
C LEU A 385 -36.95 73.18 47.44
N ASN A 386 -38.19 73.61 47.71
CA ASN A 386 -39.36 72.73 47.66
C ASN A 386 -39.68 72.27 46.23
N GLU A 387 -39.56 73.16 45.23
CA GLU A 387 -39.72 72.79 43.81
C GLU A 387 -38.74 71.69 43.39
N LYS A 388 -37.47 71.79 43.82
CA LYS A 388 -36.45 70.75 43.56
C LYS A 388 -36.69 69.46 44.36
N GLU A 389 -37.14 69.55 45.61
CA GLU A 389 -37.55 68.38 46.40
C GLU A 389 -38.66 67.59 45.69
N GLU A 390 -39.72 68.26 45.24
CA GLU A 390 -40.87 67.60 44.62
C GLU A 390 -40.47 66.85 43.33
N GLU A 391 -39.57 67.40 42.52
CA GLU A 391 -39.06 66.75 41.31
C GLU A 391 -38.25 65.47 41.62
N GLU A 392 -37.38 65.50 42.63
CA GLU A 392 -36.60 64.32 43.03
C GLU A 392 -37.44 63.24 43.71
N VAL A 393 -38.36 63.63 44.59
CA VAL A 393 -39.24 62.72 45.32
C VAL A 393 -40.27 62.05 44.39
N ALA A 394 -40.65 62.69 43.29
CA ALA A 394 -41.58 62.12 42.31
C ALA A 394 -40.92 61.18 41.27
N PHE A 395 -39.58 61.18 41.13
CA PHE A 395 -38.87 60.55 40.02
C PHE A 395 -38.97 59.00 39.95
N ASP A 396 -38.89 58.42 38.75
CA ASP A 396 -39.02 56.98 38.54
C ASP A 396 -37.70 56.21 38.56
N TRP A 397 -37.48 55.51 39.67
CA TRP A 397 -36.37 54.60 39.88
C TRP A 397 -36.70 53.13 39.59
N SER A 398 -37.92 52.80 39.11
CA SER A 398 -38.31 51.43 38.73
C SER A 398 -37.69 50.97 37.39
N ASP A 399 -37.83 49.68 37.06
CA ASP A 399 -37.35 49.12 35.78
C ASP A 399 -38.14 49.58 34.56
N CYS A 400 -39.31 50.20 34.76
CA CYS A 400 -40.11 50.79 33.68
C CYS A 400 -39.50 52.08 33.13
N ASN A 401 -38.59 52.74 33.85
CA ASN A 401 -37.93 53.96 33.40
C ASN A 401 -36.52 53.69 32.86
N SER A 402 -36.39 53.60 31.53
CA SER A 402 -35.10 53.46 30.84
C SER A 402 -34.29 54.75 30.77
N ASN A 403 -34.84 55.92 31.11
CA ASN A 403 -34.22 57.23 30.86
C ASN A 403 -33.22 57.65 31.95
N ILE A 404 -32.53 56.68 32.55
CA ILE A 404 -31.54 56.89 33.62
C ILE A 404 -30.39 57.80 33.16
N SER A 405 -29.99 57.71 31.88
CA SER A 405 -28.99 58.62 31.29
C SER A 405 -29.45 60.08 31.33
N GLN A 406 -30.70 60.37 30.96
CA GLN A 406 -31.25 61.73 30.99
C GLN A 406 -31.34 62.25 32.43
N LYS A 407 -31.72 61.40 33.40
CA LYS A 407 -31.74 61.78 34.81
C LYS A 407 -30.36 62.02 35.39
N ARG A 408 -29.34 61.24 34.99
CA ARG A 408 -27.94 61.50 35.37
C ARG A 408 -27.49 62.88 34.90
N ASP A 409 -27.79 63.21 33.65
CA ASP A 409 -27.36 64.46 33.04
C ASP A 409 -28.09 65.65 33.71
N TYR A 410 -29.41 65.55 33.92
CA TYR A 410 -30.18 66.48 34.76
C TYR A 410 -29.60 66.61 36.18
N HIS A 411 -29.21 65.50 36.82
CA HIS A 411 -28.72 65.53 38.20
C HIS A 411 -27.35 66.23 38.29
N ALA A 412 -26.49 66.09 37.26
CA ALA A 412 -25.27 66.87 37.16
C ALA A 412 -25.54 68.38 36.99
N ASP A 413 -26.61 68.75 36.28
CA ASP A 413 -27.08 70.13 36.20
C ASP A 413 -27.61 70.64 37.55
N LEU A 414 -28.44 69.85 38.25
CA LEU A 414 -28.96 70.18 39.58
C LEU A 414 -27.85 70.35 40.63
N MET A 415 -26.83 69.48 40.63
CA MET A 415 -25.68 69.61 41.55
C MET A 415 -24.93 70.92 41.33
N ARG A 416 -24.75 71.34 40.07
CA ARG A 416 -24.18 72.65 39.73
C ARG A 416 -25.10 73.82 40.14
N GLU A 417 -26.41 73.71 39.94
CA GLU A 417 -27.37 74.72 40.44
C GLU A 417 -27.32 74.83 41.98
N LEU A 418 -27.13 73.72 42.70
CA LEU A 418 -26.97 73.69 44.15
C LEU A 418 -25.64 74.34 44.57
N ASP A 419 -24.52 74.03 43.92
CA ASP A 419 -23.23 74.68 44.19
C ASP A 419 -23.32 76.21 44.02
N GLU A 420 -24.01 76.70 42.98
CA GLU A 420 -24.26 78.13 42.77
C GLU A 420 -25.23 78.74 43.82
N LYS A 421 -26.15 77.94 44.36
CA LYS A 421 -27.13 78.37 45.37
C LYS A 421 -26.60 78.32 46.81
N GLU A 422 -25.56 77.56 47.11
CA GLU A 422 -24.99 77.47 48.46
C GLU A 422 -24.59 78.87 48.99
N ASP A 423 -23.85 79.65 48.20
CA ASP A 423 -23.44 81.02 48.56
C ASP A 423 -24.65 81.95 48.79
N THR A 424 -25.73 81.78 48.02
CA THR A 424 -26.96 82.57 48.15
C THR A 424 -27.68 82.25 49.47
N ILE A 425 -27.90 80.96 49.75
CA ILE A 425 -28.56 80.48 50.97
C ILE A 425 -27.76 80.88 52.21
N LYS A 426 -26.44 80.71 52.16
CA LYS A 426 -25.50 81.12 53.21
C LYS A 426 -25.55 82.63 53.47
N SER A 427 -25.56 83.46 52.42
CA SER A 427 -25.70 84.91 52.54
C SER A 427 -27.00 85.34 53.24
N VAL A 428 -28.12 84.65 52.96
CA VAL A 428 -29.40 84.87 53.64
C VAL A 428 -29.38 84.38 55.10
N GLN A 429 -28.72 83.26 55.40
CA GLN A 429 -28.51 82.81 56.78
C GLN A 429 -27.60 83.76 57.57
N ASP A 430 -26.50 84.25 56.99
CA ASP A 430 -25.61 85.26 57.58
C ASP A 430 -26.34 86.60 57.80
N LYS A 431 -27.34 86.92 56.98
CA LYS A 431 -28.24 88.06 57.18
C LYS A 431 -29.14 87.84 58.41
N ALA A 432 -29.70 86.64 58.57
CA ALA A 432 -30.45 86.25 59.77
C ALA A 432 -29.59 86.41 61.03
N GLU A 433 -28.36 85.87 61.02
CA GLU A 433 -27.43 85.98 62.15
C GLU A 433 -27.08 87.43 62.49
N ARG A 434 -26.78 88.27 61.49
CA ARG A 434 -26.50 89.70 61.71
C ARG A 434 -27.69 90.45 62.31
N LEU A 435 -28.94 90.11 61.94
CA LEU A 435 -30.13 90.69 62.55
C LEU A 435 -30.32 90.20 63.99
N MET A 436 -30.11 88.91 64.25
CA MET A 436 -30.18 88.33 65.60
C MET A 436 -29.11 88.92 66.54
N LEU A 437 -27.87 89.14 66.06
CA LEU A 437 -26.78 89.77 66.79
C LEU A 437 -27.07 91.24 67.14
N LYS A 438 -27.84 91.93 66.31
CA LYS A 438 -28.34 93.29 66.59
C LYS A 438 -29.53 93.32 67.57
N ASN A 439 -29.95 92.17 68.11
CA ASN A 439 -31.14 92.01 68.94
C ASN A 439 -32.43 92.52 68.25
N HIS A 440 -32.59 92.20 66.95
CA HIS A 440 -33.78 92.54 66.19
C HIS A 440 -35.06 92.06 66.90
N PRO A 441 -36.10 92.90 67.06
CA PRO A 441 -37.26 92.58 67.90
C PRO A 441 -38.10 91.40 67.40
N ALA A 442 -38.12 91.14 66.08
CA ALA A 442 -38.77 89.97 65.47
C ALA A 442 -37.92 88.67 65.50
N ARG A 443 -37.12 88.48 66.56
CA ARG A 443 -36.11 87.41 66.63
C ARG A 443 -36.65 86.00 66.37
N LEU A 444 -37.83 85.68 66.91
CA LEU A 444 -38.45 84.35 66.76
C LEU A 444 -38.77 84.01 65.29
N THR A 445 -39.30 84.97 64.53
CA THR A 445 -39.57 84.82 63.09
C THR A 445 -38.27 84.58 62.32
N ILE A 446 -37.21 85.32 62.66
CA ILE A 446 -35.90 85.19 62.02
C ILE A 446 -35.25 83.83 62.32
N GLU A 447 -35.31 83.37 63.57
CA GLU A 447 -34.81 82.05 63.99
C GLU A 447 -35.59 80.92 63.31
N ALA A 448 -36.92 81.03 63.21
CA ALA A 448 -37.76 80.03 62.55
C ALA A 448 -37.44 79.89 61.05
N TYR A 449 -37.36 81.01 60.32
CA TYR A 449 -37.00 81.01 58.89
C TYR A 449 -35.57 80.49 58.67
N LYS A 450 -34.60 80.90 59.50
CA LYS A 450 -33.22 80.38 59.41
C LYS A 450 -33.17 78.86 59.63
N ALA A 451 -33.89 78.35 60.62
CA ALA A 451 -33.96 76.92 60.92
C ALA A 451 -34.66 76.12 59.81
N ALA A 452 -35.73 76.68 59.22
CA ALA A 452 -36.41 76.10 58.06
C ALA A 452 -35.46 76.00 56.85
N MET A 453 -34.72 77.08 56.52
CA MET A 453 -33.72 77.07 55.45
C MET A 453 -32.61 76.04 55.71
N GLN A 454 -32.09 75.95 56.93
CA GLN A 454 -31.06 74.96 57.28
C GLN A 454 -31.57 73.52 57.13
N THR A 455 -32.83 73.28 57.53
CA THR A 455 -33.46 71.95 57.45
C THR A 455 -33.68 71.55 56.00
N GLN A 456 -34.24 72.45 55.18
CA GLN A 456 -34.49 72.19 53.76
C GLN A 456 -33.20 72.06 52.94
N TRP A 457 -32.18 72.88 53.24
CA TRP A 457 -30.86 72.73 52.63
C TRP A 457 -30.21 71.38 52.96
N SER A 458 -30.25 70.97 54.23
CA SER A 458 -29.75 69.66 54.63
C SER A 458 -30.54 68.51 53.98
N TRP A 459 -31.83 68.72 53.70
CA TRP A 459 -32.70 67.70 53.12
C TRP A 459 -32.47 67.48 51.63
N ILE A 460 -32.35 68.55 50.83
CA ILE A 460 -32.08 68.42 49.39
C ILE A 460 -30.74 67.74 49.11
N LEU A 461 -29.73 67.94 49.97
CA LEU A 461 -28.43 67.24 49.87
C LEU A 461 -28.54 65.74 50.17
N GLN A 462 -29.38 65.34 51.14
CA GLN A 462 -29.67 63.92 51.41
C GLN A 462 -30.44 63.27 50.26
N LEU A 463 -31.38 64.00 49.63
CA LEU A 463 -32.06 63.56 48.41
C LEU A 463 -31.07 63.37 47.25
N CYS A 464 -30.15 64.31 47.03
CA CYS A 464 -29.11 64.17 46.01
C CYS A 464 -28.24 62.93 46.23
N SER A 465 -27.79 62.65 47.46
CA SER A 465 -27.04 61.42 47.76
C SER A 465 -27.86 60.14 47.50
N CYS A 466 -29.18 60.18 47.67
CA CYS A 466 -30.06 59.08 47.27
C CYS A 466 -30.11 58.91 45.74
N VAL A 467 -30.23 60.01 45.01
CA VAL A 467 -30.25 60.04 43.53
C VAL A 467 -28.97 59.44 42.96
N GLU A 468 -27.79 59.84 43.44
CA GLU A 468 -26.50 59.26 43.04
C GLU A 468 -26.47 57.73 43.21
N GLN A 469 -26.94 57.24 44.35
CA GLN A 469 -26.95 55.81 44.65
C GLN A 469 -27.94 55.04 43.79
N HIS A 470 -29.10 55.62 43.44
CA HIS A 470 -30.03 55.02 42.47
C HIS A 470 -29.49 55.05 41.04
N LEU A 471 -28.86 56.15 40.60
CA LEU A 471 -28.19 56.22 39.30
C LEU A 471 -27.15 55.09 39.15
N LYS A 472 -26.34 54.88 40.19
CA LYS A 472 -25.35 53.80 40.26
C LYS A 472 -26.00 52.41 40.26
N GLY A 473 -27.04 52.19 41.07
CA GLY A 473 -27.76 50.92 41.14
C GLY A 473 -28.47 50.55 39.83
N ASN A 474 -29.16 51.52 39.22
CA ASN A 474 -29.91 51.32 37.99
C ASN A 474 -28.98 51.13 36.78
N ALA A 475 -27.84 51.82 36.72
CA ALA A 475 -26.84 51.58 35.68
C ALA A 475 -26.35 50.12 35.68
N VAL A 476 -25.93 49.61 36.84
CA VAL A 476 -25.46 48.22 37.00
C VAL A 476 -26.59 47.20 36.71
N PHE A 477 -27.84 47.52 37.07
CA PHE A 477 -29.01 46.70 36.73
C PHE A 477 -29.19 46.59 35.21
N PHE A 478 -29.32 47.73 34.50
CA PHE A 478 -29.60 47.71 33.06
C PHE A 478 -28.43 47.16 32.24
N GLU A 479 -27.18 47.45 32.62
CA GLU A 479 -25.97 46.84 32.03
C GLU A 479 -26.00 45.31 32.14
N PHE A 480 -26.22 44.78 33.35
CA PHE A 480 -26.28 43.33 33.57
C PHE A 480 -27.36 42.64 32.71
N PHE A 481 -28.58 43.18 32.66
CA PHE A 481 -29.67 42.58 31.88
C PHE A 481 -29.43 42.68 30.36
N SER A 482 -28.75 43.74 29.90
CA SER A 482 -28.28 43.87 28.52
C SER A 482 -27.23 42.80 28.19
N ASP A 483 -26.16 42.71 28.98
CA ASP A 483 -25.05 41.77 28.78
C ASP A 483 -25.52 40.31 28.83
N ALA A 484 -26.40 39.98 29.79
CA ALA A 484 -26.98 38.65 29.91
C ALA A 484 -27.84 38.27 28.70
N LYS A 485 -28.53 39.23 28.09
CA LYS A 485 -29.30 39.01 26.85
C LYS A 485 -28.37 38.79 25.65
N VAL A 486 -27.40 39.68 25.42
CA VAL A 486 -26.39 39.55 24.35
C VAL A 486 -25.68 38.21 24.45
N SER A 487 -25.32 37.80 25.66
CA SER A 487 -24.67 36.52 25.93
C SER A 487 -25.54 35.31 25.61
N MET A 488 -26.80 35.34 26.02
CA MET A 488 -27.76 34.28 25.69
C MET A 488 -28.01 34.15 24.19
N ASP A 489 -28.12 35.28 23.47
CA ASP A 489 -28.37 35.28 22.03
C ASP A 489 -27.12 34.82 21.25
N TYR A 490 -25.91 35.15 21.70
CA TYR A 490 -24.66 34.57 21.19
C TYR A 490 -24.64 33.04 21.33
N LEU A 491 -24.93 32.51 22.52
CA LEU A 491 -24.92 31.06 22.76
C LEU A 491 -26.01 30.30 21.99
N LYS A 492 -27.20 30.90 21.78
CA LYS A 492 -28.22 30.33 20.87
C LYS A 492 -27.69 30.23 19.44
N ASN A 493 -27.11 31.32 18.92
CA ASN A 493 -26.58 31.34 17.55
C ASN A 493 -25.44 30.32 17.37
N LEU A 494 -24.56 30.17 18.38
CA LEU A 494 -23.49 29.18 18.39
C LEU A 494 -24.05 27.74 18.41
N LYS A 495 -25.06 27.47 19.25
CA LYS A 495 -25.80 26.19 19.25
C LYS A 495 -26.31 25.84 17.85
N ASP A 496 -27.05 26.76 17.25
CA ASP A 496 -27.69 26.54 15.95
C ASP A 496 -26.66 26.43 14.81
N SER A 497 -25.48 27.04 14.95
CA SER A 497 -24.34 26.86 14.03
C SER A 497 -23.76 25.46 14.14
N ILE A 498 -23.51 24.98 15.35
CA ILE A 498 -22.95 23.64 15.63
C ILE A 498 -23.90 22.55 15.10
N GLN A 499 -25.20 22.64 15.40
CA GLN A 499 -26.20 21.65 14.93
C GLN A 499 -26.30 21.57 13.40
N ARG A 500 -26.07 22.69 12.68
CA ARG A 500 -26.17 22.73 11.21
C ARG A 500 -24.88 22.32 10.50
N ARG A 501 -23.71 22.66 11.03
CA ARG A 501 -22.41 22.37 10.38
C ARG A 501 -21.85 20.99 10.72
N TYR A 502 -21.96 20.56 11.98
CA TYR A 502 -21.32 19.35 12.49
C TYR A 502 -22.31 18.20 12.68
N SER A 503 -23.28 18.09 11.77
CA SER A 503 -24.10 16.89 11.62
C SER A 503 -23.42 15.92 10.65
N CYS A 504 -23.25 14.68 11.08
CA CYS A 504 -22.63 13.61 10.32
C CYS A 504 -23.45 12.33 10.38
N ASP A 505 -23.22 11.47 9.39
CA ASP A 505 -23.78 10.14 9.27
C ASP A 505 -22.77 9.24 8.54
N ARG A 506 -23.06 7.95 8.40
CA ARG A 506 -22.19 6.99 7.70
C ARG A 506 -22.12 7.19 6.17
N SER A 507 -22.83 8.18 5.62
CA SER A 507 -22.81 8.54 4.20
C SER A 507 -21.95 9.78 3.89
N SER A 508 -21.55 10.51 4.93
CA SER A 508 -20.74 11.71 4.85
C SER A 508 -19.35 11.44 4.26
N SER A 509 -18.82 12.39 3.48
CA SER A 509 -17.48 12.27 2.88
C SER A 509 -16.37 12.37 3.92
N LEU A 510 -15.43 11.40 3.93
CA LEU A 510 -14.26 11.35 4.81
C LEU A 510 -13.51 12.70 4.84
N HIS A 511 -13.04 13.18 3.69
CA HIS A 511 -12.26 14.41 3.60
C HIS A 511 -13.00 15.63 4.18
N ARG A 512 -14.32 15.72 3.95
CA ARG A 512 -15.16 16.80 4.51
C ARG A 512 -15.24 16.70 6.04
N LEU A 513 -15.29 15.49 6.60
CA LEU A 513 -15.34 15.29 8.04
C LEU A 513 -14.02 15.62 8.71
N GLU A 514 -12.88 15.34 8.07
CA GLU A 514 -11.55 15.72 8.57
C GLU A 514 -11.43 17.25 8.67
N ASP A 515 -11.80 17.98 7.62
CA ASP A 515 -11.84 19.44 7.62
C ASP A 515 -12.77 19.97 8.72
N LEU A 516 -13.99 19.41 8.85
CA LEU A 516 -14.98 19.82 9.86
C LEU A 516 -14.54 19.50 11.30
N ILE A 517 -13.79 18.42 11.53
CA ILE A 517 -13.19 18.11 12.84
C ILE A 517 -12.16 19.20 13.19
N GLN A 518 -11.31 19.59 12.24
CA GLN A 518 -10.32 20.64 12.45
C GLN A 518 -10.96 22.02 12.63
N GLU A 519 -11.99 22.38 11.84
CA GLU A 519 -12.79 23.60 12.03
C GLU A 519 -13.42 23.62 13.43
N SER A 520 -14.04 22.51 13.88
CA SER A 520 -14.77 22.45 15.15
C SER A 520 -13.90 22.76 16.39
N MET A 521 -12.58 22.73 16.26
CA MET A 521 -11.66 23.13 17.33
C MET A 521 -11.65 24.65 17.56
N ASP A 522 -12.02 25.46 16.57
CA ASP A 522 -12.17 26.91 16.73
C ASP A 522 -13.41 27.25 17.57
N GLU A 523 -14.53 26.53 17.41
CA GLU A 523 -15.70 26.65 18.29
C GLU A 523 -15.40 26.19 19.72
N LYS A 524 -14.53 25.17 19.88
CA LYS A 524 -14.05 24.73 21.19
C LYS A 524 -13.31 25.85 21.91
N GLU A 525 -12.38 26.50 21.20
CA GLU A 525 -11.58 27.59 21.76
C GLU A 525 -12.45 28.81 22.09
N GLN A 526 -13.41 29.16 21.21
CA GLN A 526 -14.42 30.18 21.49
C GLN A 526 -15.21 29.86 22.76
N LEU A 527 -15.69 28.61 22.94
CA LEU A 527 -16.40 28.19 24.16
C LEU A 527 -15.51 28.29 25.41
N LEU A 528 -14.24 27.86 25.33
CA LEU A 528 -13.31 27.94 26.45
C LEU A 528 -13.04 29.38 26.89
N GLN A 529 -12.84 30.30 25.95
CA GLN A 529 -12.68 31.73 26.23
C GLN A 529 -13.96 32.33 26.84
N TYR A 530 -15.12 31.99 26.26
CA TYR A 530 -16.42 32.52 26.66
C TYR A 530 -16.89 32.06 28.05
N ARG A 531 -16.34 30.96 28.58
CA ARG A 531 -16.55 30.49 29.96
C ARG A 531 -16.37 31.60 31.00
N SER A 532 -15.37 32.46 30.81
CA SER A 532 -15.06 33.57 31.72
C SER A 532 -16.19 34.61 31.77
N THR A 533 -16.77 34.96 30.62
CA THR A 533 -17.93 35.87 30.48
C THR A 533 -19.15 35.33 31.21
N VAL A 534 -19.47 34.04 31.04
CA VAL A 534 -20.61 33.39 31.70
C VAL A 534 -20.42 33.36 33.22
N ALA A 535 -19.23 32.98 33.70
CA ALA A 535 -18.91 33.01 35.13
C ALA A 535 -18.98 34.43 35.71
N GLY A 536 -18.55 35.45 34.94
CA GLY A 536 -18.67 36.86 35.30
C GLY A 536 -20.11 37.34 35.44
N LEU A 537 -21.02 36.87 34.57
CA LEU A 537 -22.46 37.13 34.69
C LEU A 537 -23.05 36.48 35.96
N VAL A 538 -22.74 35.21 36.22
CA VAL A 538 -23.19 34.49 37.44
C VAL A 538 -22.63 35.17 38.72
N GLY A 539 -21.43 35.73 38.65
CA GLY A 539 -20.85 36.56 39.71
C GLY A 539 -21.61 37.86 39.92
N ARG A 540 -21.78 38.69 38.87
CA ARG A 540 -22.47 39.99 38.95
C ARG A 540 -23.92 39.85 39.40
N ALA A 541 -24.64 38.83 38.94
CA ALA A 541 -26.07 38.59 39.24
C ALA A 541 -26.43 38.65 40.74
N LYS A 542 -25.52 38.21 41.61
CA LYS A 542 -25.71 38.17 43.07
C LYS A 542 -25.81 39.56 43.71
N ASN A 543 -25.27 40.59 43.06
CA ASN A 543 -25.16 41.95 43.57
C ASN A 543 -26.12 42.93 42.88
N ILE A 544 -27.01 42.45 42.01
CA ILE A 544 -27.98 43.28 41.30
C ILE A 544 -29.13 43.66 42.24
N VAL A 545 -29.45 44.96 42.30
CA VAL A 545 -30.57 45.52 43.07
C VAL A 545 -31.93 45.17 42.46
N GLN A 546 -33.01 45.36 43.21
CA GLN A 546 -34.36 45.01 42.77
C GLN A 546 -35.18 46.26 42.42
N LEU A 547 -35.41 46.51 41.12
CA LEU A 547 -36.15 47.70 40.67
C LEU A 547 -37.67 47.47 40.54
N ARG A 548 -38.10 46.24 40.23
CA ARG A 548 -39.54 45.90 40.08
C ARG A 548 -40.41 46.22 41.29
N PRO A 549 -39.99 45.93 42.55
CA PRO A 549 -40.81 46.26 43.72
C PRO A 549 -41.11 47.76 43.87
N ARG A 550 -40.39 48.63 43.15
CA ARG A 550 -40.62 50.08 43.13
C ARG A 550 -41.83 50.51 42.28
N ASN A 551 -42.28 49.67 41.36
CA ASN A 551 -43.45 49.96 40.53
C ASN A 551 -44.75 49.69 41.34
N PRO A 552 -45.62 50.69 41.57
CA PRO A 552 -46.91 50.50 42.27
C PRO A 552 -47.88 49.53 41.57
N GLU A 553 -47.74 49.32 40.26
CA GLU A 553 -48.56 48.37 39.50
C GLU A 553 -48.22 46.90 39.80
N ILE A 554 -47.10 46.65 40.48
CA ILE A 554 -46.65 45.31 40.89
C ILE A 554 -47.00 45.12 42.38
N PRO A 555 -48.04 44.34 42.73
CA PRO A 555 -48.46 44.19 44.11
C PRO A 555 -47.43 43.41 44.93
N LEU A 556 -47.09 43.95 46.11
CA LEU A 556 -46.24 43.26 47.09
C LEU A 556 -46.96 42.01 47.61
N ARG A 557 -46.41 40.82 47.31
CA ARG A 557 -46.97 39.54 47.78
C ARG A 557 -46.59 39.20 49.23
N SER A 558 -45.59 39.88 49.75
CA SER A 558 -45.08 39.80 51.12
C SER A 558 -44.35 41.09 51.46
N SER A 559 -44.10 41.34 52.74
CA SER A 559 -43.17 42.38 53.19
C SER A 559 -41.79 42.19 52.55
N ILE A 560 -41.17 43.28 52.08
CA ILE A 560 -39.85 43.24 51.41
C ILE A 560 -38.83 44.02 52.24
N PRO A 561 -37.63 43.49 52.53
CA PRO A 561 -36.57 44.27 53.18
C PRO A 561 -36.08 45.35 52.22
N VAL A 562 -35.91 46.57 52.73
CA VAL A 562 -35.38 47.73 52.01
C VAL A 562 -34.34 48.43 52.86
N ARG A 563 -33.29 48.98 52.25
CA ARG A 563 -32.20 49.64 52.99
C ARG A 563 -32.25 51.15 52.80
N ALA A 564 -32.15 51.90 53.90
CA ALA A 564 -32.06 53.35 53.87
C ALA A 564 -30.75 53.82 53.22
N ILE A 565 -30.82 54.89 52.42
CA ILE A 565 -29.68 55.49 51.71
C ILE A 565 -29.21 56.79 52.40
N CYS A 566 -30.14 57.48 53.05
CA CYS A 566 -29.92 58.72 53.80
C CYS A 566 -30.56 58.65 55.19
N ASP A 567 -30.20 59.61 56.04
CA ASP A 567 -30.88 59.84 57.31
C ASP A 567 -32.23 60.54 57.05
N TYR A 568 -33.31 60.05 57.64
CA TYR A 568 -34.66 60.63 57.54
C TYR A 568 -35.32 60.73 58.91
N ARG A 569 -35.89 61.90 59.22
CA ARG A 569 -36.54 62.15 60.50
C ARG A 569 -37.83 62.96 60.35
N GLN A 570 -38.94 62.35 60.73
CA GLN A 570 -40.24 62.99 60.93
C GLN A 570 -40.66 62.85 62.41
N ILE A 571 -41.84 63.35 62.79
CA ILE A 571 -42.35 63.24 64.16
C ILE A 571 -42.66 61.78 64.51
N GLU A 572 -43.11 61.01 63.53
CA GLU A 572 -43.55 59.62 63.66
C GLU A 572 -42.42 58.58 63.52
N ILE A 573 -41.29 58.94 62.88
CA ILE A 573 -40.24 57.99 62.52
C ILE A 573 -38.86 58.65 62.43
N THR A 574 -37.84 57.93 62.88
CA THR A 574 -36.42 58.21 62.58
C THR A 574 -35.86 56.98 61.89
N ILE A 575 -35.08 57.19 60.83
CA ILE A 575 -34.40 56.18 60.05
C ILE A 575 -32.98 56.70 59.83
N ASP A 576 -31.98 55.93 60.26
CA ASP A 576 -30.59 56.29 60.06
C ASP A 576 -30.07 55.64 58.76
N LYS A 577 -29.05 56.23 58.15
CA LYS A 577 -28.45 55.69 56.92
C LYS A 577 -28.00 54.23 57.09
N ASP A 578 -28.23 53.44 56.04
CA ASP A 578 -28.00 51.99 55.97
C ASP A 578 -28.89 51.10 56.88
N ASP A 579 -29.91 51.65 57.57
CA ASP A 579 -30.93 50.87 58.29
C ASP A 579 -31.67 49.87 57.37
N GLU A 580 -31.86 48.64 57.85
CA GLU A 580 -32.75 47.66 57.21
C GLU A 580 -34.20 47.86 57.68
N CYS A 581 -34.97 48.55 56.85
CA CYS A 581 -36.41 48.77 57.03
C CYS A 581 -37.23 47.71 56.30
N VAL A 582 -38.52 47.61 56.62
CA VAL A 582 -39.46 46.70 55.96
C VAL A 582 -40.48 47.51 55.15
N LEU A 583 -40.51 47.29 53.84
CA LEU A 583 -41.53 47.84 52.94
C LEU A 583 -42.84 47.05 53.10
N VAL A 584 -43.88 47.75 53.57
CA VAL A 584 -45.24 47.23 53.79
C VAL A 584 -46.16 47.56 52.61
N SER A 585 -46.04 48.77 52.04
CA SER A 585 -46.82 49.17 50.87
C SER A 585 -46.06 50.16 49.97
N ASN A 586 -46.08 49.84 48.67
CA ASN A 586 -45.61 50.68 47.56
C ASN A 586 -46.77 51.35 46.78
N SER A 587 -48.00 51.35 47.32
CA SER A 587 -49.21 51.85 46.61
C SER A 587 -49.11 53.32 46.21
N HIS A 588 -48.30 54.11 46.93
CA HIS A 588 -47.89 55.43 46.50
C HIS A 588 -46.46 55.39 45.96
N ARG A 589 -46.29 56.01 44.80
CA ARG A 589 -45.05 55.99 44.01
C ARG A 589 -43.90 56.76 44.68
N ALA A 590 -44.20 57.97 45.15
CA ALA A 590 -43.25 58.91 45.72
C ALA A 590 -42.98 58.71 47.24
N LYS A 591 -43.90 58.06 47.96
CA LYS A 591 -43.78 57.78 49.40
C LYS A 591 -44.25 56.36 49.70
N TRP A 592 -43.50 55.61 50.49
CA TRP A 592 -43.81 54.22 50.84
C TRP A 592 -44.19 54.07 52.29
N LYS A 593 -45.04 53.09 52.59
CA LYS A 593 -45.33 52.67 53.97
C LYS A 593 -44.23 51.72 54.41
N VAL A 594 -43.42 52.14 55.37
CA VAL A 594 -42.25 51.40 55.86
C VAL A 594 -42.28 51.25 57.38
N ILE A 595 -41.69 50.16 57.87
CA ILE A 595 -41.42 49.93 59.30
C ILE A 595 -39.90 50.03 59.51
N ASN A 596 -39.46 50.88 60.45
CA ASN A 596 -38.04 51.00 60.81
C ASN A 596 -37.59 49.89 61.78
N PRO A 597 -36.28 49.76 62.09
CA PRO A 597 -35.79 48.75 63.04
C PRO A 597 -36.38 48.86 64.46
N ALA A 598 -36.89 50.04 64.85
CA ALA A 598 -37.57 50.25 66.13
C ALA A 598 -39.05 49.79 66.14
N GLY A 599 -39.61 49.36 65.01
CA GLY A 599 -40.99 48.91 64.88
C GLY A 599 -42.01 50.02 64.61
N ASN A 600 -41.58 51.25 64.37
CA ASN A 600 -42.45 52.38 64.03
C ASN A 600 -42.81 52.34 62.55
N GLU A 601 -44.09 52.55 62.22
CA GLU A 601 -44.61 52.54 60.85
C GLU A 601 -44.98 53.95 60.38
N ALA A 602 -44.47 54.38 59.23
CA ALA A 602 -44.76 55.71 58.67
C ALA A 602 -44.70 55.73 57.12
N MET A 603 -45.14 56.85 56.53
CA MET A 603 -45.02 57.13 55.10
C MET A 603 -43.75 57.96 54.83
N VAL A 604 -42.73 57.34 54.23
CA VAL A 604 -41.41 57.96 54.01
C VAL A 604 -41.13 58.04 52.50
N PRO A 605 -40.45 59.08 51.97
CA PRO A 605 -40.13 59.18 50.54
C PRO A 605 -39.44 57.93 49.99
N SER A 606 -39.93 57.42 48.86
CA SER A 606 -39.45 56.14 48.28
C SER A 606 -38.01 56.23 47.79
N VAL A 607 -37.56 57.43 47.44
CA VAL A 607 -36.18 57.76 47.06
C VAL A 607 -35.19 57.48 48.19
N CYS A 608 -35.59 57.54 49.47
CA CYS A 608 -34.72 57.24 50.61
C CYS A 608 -34.28 55.77 50.71
N PHE A 609 -34.92 54.85 49.99
CA PHE A 609 -34.68 53.41 50.12
C PHE A 609 -34.22 52.77 48.84
N THR A 610 -33.27 51.84 48.93
CA THR A 610 -33.00 50.85 47.88
C THR A 610 -33.59 49.49 48.25
N VAL A 611 -33.92 48.66 47.27
CA VAL A 611 -34.31 47.27 47.51
C VAL A 611 -33.08 46.39 47.24
N PRO A 612 -32.41 45.87 48.28
CA PRO A 612 -31.10 45.25 48.15
C PRO A 612 -31.12 43.93 47.36
N PRO A 613 -29.95 43.46 46.91
CA PRO A 613 -29.79 42.10 46.38
C PRO A 613 -30.10 41.03 47.45
N PRO A 614 -30.36 39.76 47.06
CA PRO A 614 -30.25 39.21 45.72
C PRO A 614 -31.51 39.44 44.87
N ASN A 615 -31.34 39.97 43.65
CA ASN A 615 -32.39 39.98 42.65
C ASN A 615 -32.57 38.58 42.05
N LYS A 616 -33.69 37.93 42.38
CA LYS A 616 -34.00 36.57 41.93
C LYS A 616 -33.99 36.44 40.40
N GLU A 617 -34.53 37.42 39.67
CA GLU A 617 -34.60 37.34 38.21
C GLU A 617 -33.23 37.44 37.55
N ALA A 618 -32.33 38.23 38.13
CA ALA A 618 -30.95 38.33 37.67
C ALA A 618 -30.20 37.00 37.87
N VAL A 619 -30.37 36.37 39.04
CA VAL A 619 -29.79 35.04 39.35
C VAL A 619 -30.38 33.96 38.44
N ASP A 620 -31.71 33.90 38.30
CA ASP A 620 -32.39 32.92 37.44
C ASP A 620 -32.01 33.11 35.96
N LEU A 621 -31.78 34.35 35.50
CA LEU A 621 -31.31 34.65 34.13
C LEU A 621 -29.86 34.19 33.91
N ALA A 622 -28.96 34.48 34.85
CA ALA A 622 -27.58 34.02 34.78
C ALA A 622 -27.48 32.49 34.81
N ALA A 623 -28.25 31.83 35.67
CA ALA A 623 -28.32 30.37 35.75
C ALA A 623 -28.84 29.73 34.45
N ARG A 624 -29.86 30.32 33.80
CA ARG A 624 -30.31 29.87 32.46
C ARG A 624 -29.23 30.04 31.40
N ASN A 625 -28.45 31.12 31.48
CA ASN A 625 -27.37 31.39 30.53
C ASN A 625 -26.18 30.41 30.73
N GLU A 626 -25.84 30.11 31.98
CA GLU A 626 -24.87 29.06 32.33
C GLU A 626 -25.32 27.67 31.88
N GLN A 627 -26.58 27.30 32.10
CA GLN A 627 -27.12 26.04 31.59
C GLN A 627 -27.09 25.98 30.06
N LEU A 628 -27.39 27.09 29.37
CA LEU A 628 -27.29 27.14 27.90
C LEU A 628 -25.83 26.93 27.45
N TYR A 629 -24.85 27.57 28.10
CA TYR A 629 -23.44 27.34 27.83
C TYR A 629 -23.04 25.86 27.99
N GLN A 630 -23.44 25.21 29.09
CA GLN A 630 -23.17 23.78 29.29
C GLN A 630 -23.82 22.92 28.21
N ASN A 631 -25.07 23.21 27.84
CA ASN A 631 -25.77 22.50 26.77
C ASN A 631 -25.06 22.64 25.40
N VAL A 632 -24.50 23.81 25.09
CA VAL A 632 -23.73 24.04 23.84
C VAL A 632 -22.38 23.32 23.89
N LEU A 633 -21.71 23.31 25.04
CA LEU A 633 -20.46 22.58 25.23
C LEU A 633 -20.65 21.05 25.10
N THR A 634 -21.73 20.50 25.69
CA THR A 634 -22.09 19.09 25.54
C THR A 634 -22.42 18.75 24.09
N LEU A 635 -23.21 19.59 23.41
CA LEU A 635 -23.55 19.42 22.00
C LEU A 635 -22.30 19.44 21.11
N TRP A 636 -21.38 20.39 21.35
CA TRP A 636 -20.10 20.46 20.64
C TRP A 636 -19.32 19.14 20.79
N HIS A 637 -19.20 18.63 22.03
CA HIS A 637 -18.48 17.40 22.32
C HIS A 637 -19.12 16.20 21.60
N SER A 638 -20.43 16.02 21.72
CA SER A 638 -21.15 14.92 21.04
C SER A 638 -21.02 15.01 19.51
N SER A 639 -21.14 16.21 18.92
CA SER A 639 -20.93 16.40 17.47
C SER A 639 -19.50 16.08 17.04
N HIS A 640 -18.50 16.52 17.80
CA HIS A 640 -17.08 16.29 17.51
C HIS A 640 -16.73 14.79 17.58
N VAL A 641 -17.12 14.11 18.67
CA VAL A 641 -16.93 12.65 18.83
C VAL A 641 -17.65 11.87 17.73
N ASN A 642 -18.90 12.24 17.41
CA ASN A 642 -19.64 11.63 16.31
C ASN A 642 -18.88 11.75 14.99
N MET A 643 -18.35 12.93 14.63
CA MET A 643 -17.53 13.10 13.43
C MET A 643 -16.24 12.25 13.47
N LYS A 644 -15.49 12.27 14.58
CA LYS A 644 -14.28 11.44 14.74
C LYS A 644 -14.56 9.95 14.53
N SER A 645 -15.60 9.42 15.18
CA SER A 645 -15.98 8.00 15.08
C SER A 645 -16.35 7.57 13.65
N VAL A 646 -16.93 8.48 12.85
CA VAL A 646 -17.24 8.22 11.44
C VAL A 646 -15.97 8.27 10.57
N VAL A 647 -15.02 9.15 10.88
CA VAL A 647 -13.71 9.21 10.21
C VAL A 647 -12.89 7.94 10.43
N SER A 648 -12.71 7.51 11.69
CA SER A 648 -11.99 6.27 12.00
C SER A 648 -12.72 5.02 11.47
N TRP A 649 -14.06 5.02 11.46
CA TRP A 649 -14.84 4.01 10.73
C TRP A 649 -14.57 3.99 9.22
N HIS A 650 -14.44 5.15 8.57
CA HIS A 650 -14.13 5.21 7.13
C HIS A 650 -12.74 4.63 6.82
N TYR A 651 -11.72 4.94 7.65
CA TYR A 651 -10.38 4.36 7.53
C TYR A 651 -10.39 2.83 7.70
N LEU A 652 -11.01 2.34 8.77
CA LEU A 652 -11.19 0.92 9.02
C LEU A 652 -11.90 0.21 7.85
N MET A 653 -12.98 0.81 7.34
CA MET A 653 -13.73 0.28 6.20
C MET A 653 -12.99 0.41 4.86
N ALA A 654 -11.99 1.28 4.74
CA ALA A 654 -11.10 1.32 3.58
C ALA A 654 -10.17 0.09 3.59
N ASP A 655 -9.52 -0.19 4.72
CA ASP A 655 -8.66 -1.37 4.89
C ASP A 655 -9.43 -2.68 4.69
N ILE A 656 -10.61 -2.82 5.32
CA ILE A 656 -11.48 -3.99 5.16
C ILE A 656 -11.83 -4.23 3.68
N ARG A 657 -12.14 -3.18 2.92
CA ARG A 657 -12.46 -3.29 1.48
C ARG A 657 -11.21 -3.58 0.63
N ALA A 658 -10.07 -2.97 0.96
CA ALA A 658 -8.81 -3.20 0.25
C ALA A 658 -8.40 -4.68 0.38
N ILE A 659 -8.35 -5.20 1.61
CA ILE A 659 -7.99 -6.60 1.91
C ILE A 659 -8.96 -7.58 1.25
N ARG A 660 -10.28 -7.33 1.29
CA ARG A 660 -11.29 -8.19 0.63
C ARG A 660 -11.18 -8.24 -0.90
N ASN A 661 -10.55 -7.24 -1.51
CA ASN A 661 -10.36 -7.19 -2.97
C ASN A 661 -9.02 -7.81 -3.42
N TRP A 662 -8.17 -8.26 -2.49
CA TRP A 662 -6.90 -8.90 -2.83
C TRP A 662 -7.05 -10.37 -3.19
N ASN A 663 -6.05 -10.88 -3.89
CA ASN A 663 -5.92 -12.28 -4.26
C ASN A 663 -4.47 -12.75 -4.07
N VAL A 664 -4.19 -14.02 -4.38
CA VAL A 664 -2.85 -14.61 -4.22
C VAL A 664 -1.77 -13.85 -5.00
N ALA A 665 -2.08 -13.35 -6.20
CA ALA A 665 -1.14 -12.55 -6.97
C ALA A 665 -0.86 -11.18 -6.32
N SER A 666 -1.85 -10.56 -5.69
CA SER A 666 -1.65 -9.33 -4.89
C SER A 666 -0.64 -9.58 -3.76
N ILE A 667 -0.80 -10.68 -3.01
CA ILE A 667 0.13 -11.06 -1.94
C ILE A 667 1.55 -11.29 -2.48
N LYS A 668 1.71 -12.05 -3.56
CA LYS A 668 3.02 -12.35 -4.19
C LYS A 668 3.78 -11.11 -4.70
N THR A 669 3.10 -9.98 -4.91
CA THR A 669 3.76 -8.72 -5.30
C THR A 669 4.21 -7.84 -4.14
N MET A 670 3.86 -8.18 -2.90
CA MET A 670 4.24 -7.41 -1.71
C MET A 670 5.59 -7.88 -1.14
N LEU A 671 6.28 -6.98 -0.44
CA LEU A 671 7.51 -7.29 0.27
C LEU A 671 7.22 -7.89 1.66
N PRO A 672 8.10 -8.74 2.22
CA PRO A 672 7.88 -9.40 3.52
C PRO A 672 7.49 -8.46 4.68
N GLY A 673 8.08 -7.25 4.74
CA GLY A 673 7.75 -6.24 5.75
C GLY A 673 6.38 -5.57 5.57
N GLU A 674 5.85 -5.54 4.34
CA GLU A 674 4.57 -4.90 4.05
C GLU A 674 3.39 -5.74 4.56
N HIS A 675 3.51 -7.07 4.60
CA HIS A 675 2.47 -7.95 5.16
C HIS A 675 2.18 -7.64 6.63
N GLN A 676 3.23 -7.42 7.43
CA GLN A 676 3.09 -7.03 8.82
C GLN A 676 2.50 -5.62 8.95
N GLN A 677 2.89 -4.69 8.07
CA GLN A 677 2.34 -3.33 8.07
C GLN A 677 0.84 -3.29 7.79
N VAL A 678 0.32 -4.10 6.85
CA VAL A 678 -1.13 -4.17 6.58
C VAL A 678 -1.90 -4.59 7.82
N LEU A 679 -1.50 -5.68 8.46
CA LEU A 679 -2.19 -6.19 9.64
C LEU A 679 -2.08 -5.21 10.82
N SER A 680 -0.97 -4.48 10.92
CA SER A 680 -0.79 -3.41 11.89
C SER A 680 -1.69 -2.20 11.62
N ASN A 681 -1.86 -1.79 10.36
CA ASN A 681 -2.74 -0.68 9.98
C ASN A 681 -4.20 -1.02 10.27
N LEU A 682 -4.68 -2.20 9.83
CA LEU A 682 -6.04 -2.67 10.09
C LEU A 682 -6.33 -2.74 11.59
N GLN A 683 -5.36 -3.18 12.40
CA GLN A 683 -5.49 -3.18 13.86
C GLN A 683 -5.53 -1.76 14.42
N SER A 684 -4.63 -0.88 13.99
CA SER A 684 -4.55 0.50 14.47
C SER A 684 -5.83 1.31 14.19
N HIS A 685 -6.36 1.22 12.97
CA HIS A 685 -7.62 1.89 12.62
C HIS A 685 -8.83 1.26 13.34
N PHE A 686 -8.78 -0.04 13.68
CA PHE A 686 -9.81 -0.67 14.50
C PHE A 686 -9.76 -0.19 15.95
N ASP A 687 -8.57 -0.09 16.55
CA ASP A 687 -8.40 0.42 17.91
C ASP A 687 -8.77 1.90 18.03
N GLU A 688 -8.43 2.72 17.02
CA GLU A 688 -8.85 4.13 16.95
C GLU A 688 -10.37 4.28 16.81
N PHE A 689 -11.00 3.45 15.96
CA PHE A 689 -12.46 3.38 15.88
C PHE A 689 -13.10 2.94 17.20
N LEU A 690 -12.52 1.96 17.90
CA LEU A 690 -13.00 1.53 19.22
C LEU A 690 -12.85 2.61 20.30
N GLU A 691 -11.83 3.47 20.22
CA GLU A 691 -11.70 4.61 21.13
C GLU A 691 -12.76 5.68 20.84
N ASP A 692 -12.86 6.12 19.58
CA ASP A 692 -13.76 7.21 19.17
C ASP A 692 -15.25 6.82 19.23
N SER A 693 -15.59 5.54 19.12
CA SER A 693 -16.98 5.07 19.17
C SER A 693 -17.56 4.94 20.58
N LYS A 694 -16.74 4.96 21.65
CA LYS A 694 -17.20 4.79 23.06
C LYS A 694 -18.27 5.79 23.50
N GLU A 695 -18.11 7.05 23.08
CA GLU A 695 -18.99 8.16 23.42
C GLU A 695 -19.82 8.63 22.20
N SER A 696 -19.79 7.89 21.09
CA SER A 696 -20.51 8.22 19.86
C SER A 696 -21.94 7.70 19.88
N GLU A 697 -22.87 8.52 19.37
CA GLU A 697 -24.27 8.14 19.14
C GLU A 697 -24.49 7.53 17.74
N VAL A 698 -23.49 7.58 16.86
CA VAL A 698 -23.59 7.11 15.46
C VAL A 698 -23.41 5.59 15.32
N PHE A 699 -22.75 4.96 16.29
CA PHE A 699 -22.45 3.52 16.29
C PHE A 699 -23.03 2.85 17.53
N THR A 700 -23.84 1.81 17.32
CA THR A 700 -24.36 1.01 18.42
C THR A 700 -23.33 -0.06 18.83
N VAL A 701 -23.45 -0.60 20.04
CA VAL A 701 -22.63 -1.74 20.50
C VAL A 701 -22.71 -2.93 19.52
N ALA A 702 -23.85 -3.11 18.85
CA ALA A 702 -24.04 -4.15 17.83
C ALA A 702 -23.26 -3.86 16.53
N ASP A 703 -23.11 -2.59 16.14
CA ASP A 703 -22.26 -2.19 15.00
C ASP A 703 -20.77 -2.45 15.31
N CYS A 704 -20.30 -2.09 16.51
CA CYS A 704 -18.91 -2.33 16.91
C CYS A 704 -18.61 -3.84 16.95
N ALA A 705 -19.51 -4.66 17.52
CA ALA A 705 -19.40 -6.12 17.51
C ALA A 705 -19.59 -6.77 16.12
N GLN A 706 -20.12 -6.04 15.14
CA GLN A 706 -20.13 -6.46 13.72
C GLN A 706 -18.78 -6.14 13.06
N LEU A 707 -18.25 -4.93 13.27
CA LEU A 707 -16.94 -4.53 12.75
C LEU A 707 -15.80 -5.38 13.32
N GLU A 708 -15.85 -5.73 14.61
CA GLU A 708 -14.89 -6.67 15.22
C GLU A 708 -14.87 -8.03 14.49
N ARG A 709 -16.06 -8.56 14.15
CA ARG A 709 -16.19 -9.79 13.35
C ARG A 709 -15.73 -9.61 11.91
N ASP A 710 -16.00 -8.47 11.28
CA ASP A 710 -15.52 -8.16 9.93
C ASP A 710 -13.98 -8.01 9.87
N VAL A 711 -13.36 -7.43 10.90
CA VAL A 711 -11.90 -7.34 11.07
C VAL A 711 -11.29 -8.72 11.30
N ALA A 712 -11.88 -9.53 12.18
CA ALA A 712 -11.43 -10.91 12.41
C ALA A 712 -11.50 -11.75 11.12
N ALA A 713 -12.61 -11.66 10.38
CA ALA A 713 -12.77 -12.33 9.09
C ALA A 713 -11.78 -11.82 8.02
N CYS A 714 -11.46 -10.52 7.99
CA CYS A 714 -10.43 -9.99 7.10
C CYS A 714 -9.02 -10.49 7.45
N LYS A 715 -8.69 -10.63 8.74
CA LYS A 715 -7.40 -11.22 9.18
C LYS A 715 -7.31 -12.70 8.79
N GLU A 716 -8.37 -13.47 9.00
CA GLU A 716 -8.43 -14.88 8.63
C GLU A 716 -8.31 -15.06 7.10
N TYR A 717 -9.04 -14.25 6.32
CA TYR A 717 -8.94 -14.20 4.86
C TYR A 717 -7.53 -13.85 4.39
N TYR A 718 -6.88 -12.84 4.98
CA TYR A 718 -5.51 -12.47 4.66
C TYR A 718 -4.52 -13.60 4.94
N GLN A 719 -4.66 -14.28 6.08
CA GLN A 719 -3.84 -15.45 6.42
C GLN A 719 -4.08 -16.65 5.49
N GLU A 720 -5.30 -16.84 4.96
CA GLU A 720 -5.57 -17.86 3.95
C GLU A 720 -4.92 -17.51 2.60
N LEU A 721 -4.97 -16.24 2.18
CA LEU A 721 -4.28 -15.79 0.97
C LEU A 721 -2.75 -15.97 1.10
N LEU A 722 -2.18 -15.67 2.27
CA LEU A 722 -0.75 -15.86 2.55
C LEU A 722 -0.36 -17.34 2.49
N ARG A 723 -1.10 -18.22 3.19
CA ARG A 723 -0.91 -19.68 3.14
C ARG A 723 -1.17 -20.29 1.75
N SER A 724 -1.95 -19.62 0.91
CA SER A 724 -2.18 -20.01 -0.49
C SER A 724 -1.01 -19.58 -1.39
N ALA A 725 -0.45 -18.38 -1.17
CA ALA A 725 0.74 -17.90 -1.88
C ALA A 725 1.96 -18.80 -1.60
N GLU A 726 2.22 -19.10 -0.32
CA GLU A 726 3.27 -20.02 0.14
C GLU A 726 3.12 -21.41 -0.49
N ARG A 727 1.88 -21.91 -0.62
CA ARG A 727 1.59 -23.21 -1.23
C ARG A 727 1.88 -23.23 -2.72
N GLU A 728 1.39 -22.22 -3.47
CA GLU A 728 1.67 -22.13 -4.91
C GLU A 728 3.17 -21.99 -5.20
N GLU A 729 3.90 -21.20 -4.40
CA GLU A 729 5.35 -21.06 -4.53
C GLU A 729 6.07 -22.38 -4.23
N HIS A 730 5.66 -23.11 -3.19
CA HIS A 730 6.17 -24.43 -2.90
C HIS A 730 5.89 -25.42 -4.05
N GLU A 731 4.66 -25.47 -4.56
CA GLU A 731 4.29 -26.30 -5.71
C GLU A 731 5.11 -25.97 -6.97
N GLU A 732 5.35 -24.68 -7.25
CA GLU A 732 6.18 -24.23 -8.38
C GLU A 732 7.65 -24.62 -8.20
N SER A 733 8.21 -24.52 -6.99
CA SER A 733 9.58 -24.96 -6.69
C SER A 733 9.77 -26.48 -6.89
N VAL A 734 8.82 -27.29 -6.41
CA VAL A 734 8.82 -28.75 -6.54
C VAL A 734 8.65 -29.17 -8.01
N TYR A 735 7.73 -28.53 -8.74
CA TYR A 735 7.57 -28.73 -10.19
C TYR A 735 8.86 -28.43 -10.96
N ASN A 736 9.50 -27.29 -10.70
CA ASN A 736 10.73 -26.90 -11.38
C ASN A 736 11.88 -27.89 -11.10
N HIS A 737 11.98 -28.40 -9.86
CA HIS A 737 12.94 -29.44 -9.51
C HIS A 737 12.68 -30.76 -10.28
N TYR A 738 11.44 -31.26 -10.31
CA TYR A 738 11.11 -32.50 -11.03
C TYR A 738 11.26 -32.39 -12.55
N ILE A 739 10.94 -31.23 -13.14
CA ILE A 739 11.22 -30.96 -14.56
C ILE A 739 12.73 -31.00 -14.85
N SER A 740 13.57 -30.51 -13.93
CA SER A 740 15.03 -30.58 -14.07
C SER A 740 15.53 -32.03 -14.07
N ASP A 741 15.06 -32.85 -13.12
CA ASP A 741 15.47 -34.25 -13.02
C ASP A 741 14.95 -35.10 -14.21
N ILE A 742 13.72 -34.88 -14.68
CA ILE A 742 13.18 -35.53 -15.89
C ILE A 742 14.02 -35.18 -17.11
N ARG A 743 14.43 -33.91 -17.28
CA ARG A 743 15.31 -33.48 -18.37
C ARG A 743 16.70 -34.14 -18.29
N ASN A 744 17.20 -34.36 -17.08
CA ASN A 744 18.47 -35.04 -16.84
C ASN A 744 18.41 -36.53 -17.23
N ILE A 745 17.41 -37.26 -16.72
CA ILE A 745 17.18 -38.68 -17.07
C ILE A 745 16.98 -38.84 -18.59
N ARG A 746 16.20 -37.94 -19.22
CA ARG A 746 16.01 -37.91 -20.68
C ARG A 746 17.33 -37.76 -21.44
N MET A 747 18.17 -36.80 -21.07
CA MET A 747 19.47 -36.58 -21.70
C MET A 747 20.38 -37.81 -21.62
N HIS A 748 20.40 -38.49 -20.47
CA HIS A 748 21.14 -39.74 -20.31
C HIS A 748 20.57 -40.89 -21.16
N LEU A 749 19.25 -40.96 -21.32
CA LEU A 749 18.58 -41.97 -22.13
C LEU A 749 18.84 -41.76 -23.63
N GLU A 750 18.68 -40.54 -24.13
CA GLU A 750 19.00 -40.14 -25.51
C GLU A 750 20.47 -40.46 -25.85
N SER A 751 21.39 -40.26 -24.90
CA SER A 751 22.80 -40.63 -25.05
C SER A 751 23.02 -42.16 -25.14
N HIS A 752 22.25 -42.96 -24.40
CA HIS A 752 22.27 -44.43 -24.54
C HIS A 752 21.68 -44.88 -25.89
N GLU A 753 20.59 -44.26 -26.33
CA GLU A 753 19.95 -44.53 -27.62
C GLU A 753 20.91 -44.24 -28.78
N GLU A 754 21.55 -43.07 -28.78
CA GLU A 754 22.52 -42.70 -29.83
C GLU A 754 23.72 -43.66 -29.85
N HIS A 755 24.25 -44.01 -28.68
CA HIS A 755 25.33 -44.99 -28.58
C HIS A 755 24.92 -46.37 -29.13
N LEU A 756 23.73 -46.84 -28.76
CA LEU A 756 23.17 -48.12 -29.20
C LEU A 756 22.97 -48.16 -30.73
N ILE A 757 22.37 -47.12 -31.32
CA ILE A 757 22.21 -47.01 -32.78
C ILE A 757 23.57 -47.04 -33.49
N ARG A 758 24.58 -46.34 -32.96
CA ARG A 758 25.95 -46.37 -33.50
C ARG A 758 26.57 -47.78 -33.42
N GLN A 759 26.31 -48.54 -32.36
CA GLN A 759 26.79 -49.93 -32.23
C GLN A 759 26.06 -50.89 -33.17
N ILE A 760 24.72 -50.79 -33.29
CA ILE A 760 23.91 -51.62 -34.20
C ILE A 760 24.38 -51.47 -35.66
N ARG A 761 24.71 -50.25 -36.07
CA ARG A 761 25.17 -49.91 -37.43
C ARG A 761 26.67 -50.14 -37.66
N SER A 762 27.44 -50.55 -36.65
CA SER A 762 28.87 -50.83 -36.79
C SER A 762 29.09 -52.30 -37.15
N PRO A 763 29.61 -52.63 -38.35
CA PRO A 763 29.82 -54.01 -38.76
C PRO A 763 30.67 -54.79 -37.76
N LEU A 764 30.35 -56.07 -37.56
CA LEU A 764 31.16 -57.01 -36.79
C LEU A 764 32.40 -57.42 -37.59
N GLU A 765 33.51 -57.70 -36.90
CA GLU A 765 34.66 -58.33 -37.56
C GLU A 765 34.30 -59.77 -37.93
N ARG A 766 34.50 -60.08 -39.21
CA ARG A 766 33.95 -61.29 -39.84
C ARG A 766 34.84 -62.49 -39.56
N ASP A 767 34.21 -63.61 -39.19
CA ASP A 767 34.88 -64.85 -38.77
C ASP A 767 35.73 -64.72 -37.46
N ASP A 768 35.53 -63.66 -36.65
CA ASP A 768 36.17 -63.48 -35.32
C ASP A 768 35.19 -63.73 -34.16
N LEU A 769 35.37 -64.86 -33.48
CA LEU A 769 34.57 -65.26 -32.32
C LEU A 769 34.92 -64.48 -31.04
N GLU A 770 36.18 -64.07 -30.87
CA GLU A 770 36.63 -63.40 -29.66
C GLU A 770 36.12 -61.95 -29.62
N GLN A 771 36.20 -61.22 -30.73
CA GLN A 771 35.61 -59.87 -30.82
C GLN A 771 34.07 -59.92 -30.67
N SER A 772 33.41 -60.94 -31.20
CA SER A 772 31.97 -61.14 -31.03
C SER A 772 31.58 -61.25 -29.54
N LEU A 773 32.32 -62.04 -28.75
CA LEU A 773 32.14 -62.17 -27.31
C LEU A 773 32.49 -60.89 -26.53
N GLN A 774 33.48 -60.13 -26.98
CA GLN A 774 33.79 -58.81 -26.40
C GLN A 774 32.64 -57.82 -26.60
N ARG A 775 32.00 -57.78 -27.78
CA ARG A 775 30.83 -56.90 -28.02
C ARG A 775 29.61 -57.31 -27.17
N ILE A 776 29.38 -58.60 -26.96
CA ILE A 776 28.35 -59.07 -26.01
C ILE A 776 28.63 -58.53 -24.61
N THR A 777 29.87 -58.67 -24.12
CA THR A 777 30.27 -58.25 -22.77
C THR A 777 30.14 -56.73 -22.57
N GLU A 778 30.56 -55.92 -23.54
CA GLU A 778 30.38 -54.46 -23.50
C GLU A 778 28.90 -54.04 -23.56
N HIS A 779 28.08 -54.77 -24.32
CA HIS A 779 26.64 -54.50 -24.37
C HIS A 779 25.91 -54.94 -23.09
N GLU A 780 26.37 -55.99 -22.40
CA GLU A 780 25.85 -56.38 -21.07
C GLU A 780 26.14 -55.31 -20.00
N ARG A 781 27.32 -54.68 -20.10
CA ARG A 781 27.68 -53.50 -19.29
C ARG A 781 26.75 -52.31 -19.57
N LYS A 782 26.45 -52.04 -20.85
CA LYS A 782 25.51 -50.97 -21.25
C LYS A 782 24.05 -51.24 -20.88
N MET A 783 23.59 -52.49 -20.96
CA MET A 783 22.29 -52.91 -20.42
C MET A 783 22.20 -52.64 -18.91
N SER A 784 23.29 -52.85 -18.16
CA SER A 784 23.32 -52.59 -16.72
C SER A 784 23.25 -51.08 -16.38
N GLU A 785 23.88 -50.22 -17.20
CA GLU A 785 23.75 -48.75 -17.08
C GLU A 785 22.31 -48.30 -17.36
N LEU A 786 21.64 -48.90 -18.36
CA LEU A 786 20.26 -48.61 -18.73
C LEU A 786 19.24 -49.07 -17.67
N GLU A 787 19.41 -50.25 -17.08
CA GLU A 787 18.52 -50.74 -16.00
C GLU A 787 18.61 -49.87 -14.75
N ARG A 788 19.79 -49.32 -14.43
CA ARG A 788 19.92 -48.31 -13.36
C ARG A 788 19.13 -47.03 -13.69
N LEU A 789 19.28 -46.51 -14.90
CA LEU A 789 18.58 -45.29 -15.34
C LEU A 789 17.04 -45.49 -15.35
N LYS A 790 16.58 -46.71 -15.65
CA LYS A 790 15.18 -47.12 -15.52
C LYS A 790 14.71 -47.13 -14.06
N GLY A 791 15.54 -47.62 -13.13
CA GLY A 791 15.27 -47.50 -11.69
C GLY A 791 15.16 -46.04 -11.20
N ASP A 792 16.05 -45.16 -11.68
CA ASP A 792 15.99 -43.72 -11.39
C ASP A 792 14.68 -43.09 -11.93
N LEU A 793 14.23 -43.53 -13.12
CA LEU A 793 12.95 -43.12 -13.71
C LEU A 793 11.73 -43.67 -12.95
N ASP A 794 11.77 -44.90 -12.46
CA ASP A 794 10.71 -45.48 -11.62
C ASP A 794 10.53 -44.69 -10.31
N VAL A 795 11.63 -44.30 -9.65
CA VAL A 795 11.62 -43.43 -8.47
C VAL A 795 11.10 -42.04 -8.80
N MET A 796 11.49 -41.47 -9.94
CA MET A 796 10.96 -40.18 -10.40
C MET A 796 9.46 -40.25 -10.72
N ARG A 797 8.97 -41.36 -11.30
CA ARG A 797 7.53 -41.58 -11.53
C ARG A 797 6.76 -41.56 -10.21
N GLU A 798 7.24 -42.28 -9.19
CA GLU A 798 6.57 -42.32 -7.88
C GLU A 798 6.51 -40.92 -7.21
N LYS A 799 7.61 -40.16 -7.24
CA LYS A 799 7.65 -38.77 -6.76
C LYS A 799 6.64 -37.87 -7.48
N CYS A 800 6.59 -37.96 -8.81
CA CYS A 800 5.62 -37.20 -9.62
C CYS A 800 4.18 -37.63 -9.33
N GLU A 801 3.88 -38.93 -9.22
CA GLU A 801 2.55 -39.43 -8.85
C GLU A 801 2.10 -38.94 -7.46
N GLN A 802 3.01 -38.86 -6.49
CA GLN A 802 2.72 -38.30 -5.18
C GLN A 802 2.37 -36.82 -5.25
N PHE A 803 3.14 -36.04 -6.01
CA PHE A 803 2.88 -34.63 -6.27
C PHE A 803 1.56 -34.40 -7.01
N PHE A 804 1.22 -35.23 -8.01
CA PHE A 804 -0.06 -35.15 -8.73
C PHE A 804 -1.28 -35.33 -7.81
N ARG A 805 -1.15 -36.14 -6.74
CA ARG A 805 -2.22 -36.31 -5.72
C ARG A 805 -2.31 -35.12 -4.76
N GLN A 806 -1.22 -34.40 -4.53
CA GLN A 806 -1.15 -33.27 -3.61
C GLN A 806 -1.54 -31.95 -4.28
N ALA A 807 -1.07 -31.71 -5.51
CA ALA A 807 -1.23 -30.50 -6.29
C ALA A 807 -2.24 -30.67 -7.46
N ALA A 808 -3.28 -31.50 -7.28
CA ALA A 808 -4.18 -31.94 -8.37
C ALA A 808 -4.90 -30.81 -9.15
N SER A 809 -5.01 -29.61 -8.57
CA SER A 809 -5.57 -28.41 -9.21
C SER A 809 -4.54 -27.54 -9.94
N SER A 810 -3.25 -27.83 -9.80
CA SER A 810 -2.15 -27.01 -10.33
C SER A 810 -1.98 -27.26 -11.84
N PRO A 811 -1.95 -26.22 -12.70
CA PRO A 811 -1.84 -26.40 -14.15
C PRO A 811 -0.53 -27.08 -14.57
N SER A 812 0.52 -26.93 -13.75
CA SER A 812 1.84 -27.54 -13.91
C SER A 812 1.82 -29.08 -13.92
N VAL A 813 0.86 -29.71 -13.22
CA VAL A 813 0.67 -31.17 -13.18
C VAL A 813 0.43 -31.74 -14.57
N SER A 814 -0.34 -31.05 -15.42
CA SER A 814 -0.64 -31.52 -16.78
C SER A 814 0.62 -31.63 -17.64
N THR A 815 1.48 -30.61 -17.61
CA THR A 815 2.75 -30.56 -18.33
C THR A 815 3.76 -31.58 -17.79
N LEU A 816 3.89 -31.68 -16.46
CA LEU A 816 4.79 -32.64 -15.81
C LEU A 816 4.37 -34.09 -16.13
N SER A 817 3.07 -34.38 -16.13
CA SER A 817 2.54 -35.69 -16.51
C SER A 817 2.80 -36.02 -17.98
N SER A 818 2.72 -35.06 -18.90
CA SER A 818 3.05 -35.32 -20.31
C SER A 818 4.54 -35.58 -20.55
N GLU A 819 5.42 -34.77 -19.94
CA GLU A 819 6.89 -34.95 -20.07
C GLU A 819 7.35 -36.30 -19.50
N LEU A 820 6.80 -36.70 -18.35
CA LEU A 820 7.07 -37.99 -17.72
C LEU A 820 6.59 -39.17 -18.59
N SER A 821 5.37 -39.07 -19.16
CA SER A 821 4.81 -40.12 -20.02
C SER A 821 5.66 -40.36 -21.27
N VAL A 822 6.11 -39.29 -21.93
CA VAL A 822 7.02 -39.36 -23.09
C VAL A 822 8.35 -40.02 -22.72
N LEU A 823 8.93 -39.67 -21.56
CA LEU A 823 10.17 -40.27 -21.09
C LEU A 823 10.02 -41.78 -20.76
N VAL A 824 8.92 -42.20 -20.15
CA VAL A 824 8.62 -43.62 -19.89
C VAL A 824 8.43 -44.40 -21.19
N GLN A 825 7.80 -43.81 -22.21
CA GLN A 825 7.68 -44.42 -23.53
C GLN A 825 9.05 -44.57 -24.22
N SER A 826 9.87 -43.51 -24.20
CA SER A 826 11.24 -43.54 -24.74
C SER A 826 12.10 -44.61 -24.04
N MET A 827 12.05 -44.70 -22.70
CA MET A 827 12.78 -45.72 -21.93
C MET A 827 12.39 -47.13 -22.38
N SER A 828 11.10 -47.36 -22.58
CA SER A 828 10.57 -48.64 -23.07
C SER A 828 11.05 -48.98 -24.49
N GLN A 829 11.17 -47.98 -25.37
CA GLN A 829 11.67 -48.13 -26.73
C GLN A 829 13.17 -48.47 -26.74
N VAL A 830 14.01 -47.69 -26.04
CA VAL A 830 15.46 -47.91 -25.97
C VAL A 830 15.77 -49.28 -25.33
N TYR A 831 15.06 -49.65 -24.26
CA TYR A 831 15.21 -50.96 -23.62
C TYR A 831 14.84 -52.11 -24.57
N SER A 832 13.74 -51.97 -25.33
CA SER A 832 13.35 -52.93 -26.38
C SER A 832 14.43 -53.07 -27.47
N MET A 833 14.97 -51.94 -27.96
CA MET A 833 16.04 -51.94 -28.97
C MET A 833 17.31 -52.61 -28.43
N SER A 834 17.66 -52.31 -27.19
CA SER A 834 18.84 -52.84 -26.51
C SER A 834 18.75 -54.35 -26.28
N SER A 835 17.56 -54.85 -25.91
CA SER A 835 17.28 -56.28 -25.81
C SER A 835 17.39 -56.99 -27.16
N ILE A 836 16.84 -56.43 -28.24
CA ILE A 836 16.90 -57.05 -29.57
C ILE A 836 18.33 -57.03 -30.12
N TYR A 837 19.13 -56.01 -29.81
CA TYR A 837 20.56 -55.99 -30.16
C TYR A 837 21.38 -57.03 -29.36
N MET A 838 21.03 -57.27 -28.09
CA MET A 838 21.62 -58.37 -27.31
C MET A 838 21.32 -59.74 -27.94
N ASP A 839 20.06 -59.98 -28.32
CA ASP A 839 19.64 -61.19 -29.03
C ASP A 839 20.46 -61.36 -30.32
N LYS A 840 20.62 -60.28 -31.11
CA LYS A 840 21.41 -60.28 -32.35
C LYS A 840 22.85 -60.70 -32.10
N LEU A 841 23.54 -60.04 -31.16
CA LEU A 841 24.95 -60.31 -30.89
C LEU A 841 25.17 -61.77 -30.46
N LYS A 842 24.31 -62.29 -29.58
CA LYS A 842 24.39 -63.68 -29.10
C LYS A 842 24.18 -64.69 -30.22
N THR A 843 23.19 -64.49 -31.08
CA THR A 843 22.93 -65.41 -32.20
C THR A 843 24.01 -65.33 -33.28
N VAL A 844 24.50 -64.14 -33.65
CA VAL A 844 25.62 -64.01 -34.61
C VAL A 844 26.90 -64.67 -34.07
N SER A 845 27.15 -64.59 -32.75
CA SER A 845 28.27 -65.30 -32.10
C SER A 845 28.19 -66.82 -32.28
N LEU A 846 26.98 -67.39 -32.16
CA LEU A 846 26.75 -68.80 -32.44
C LEU A 846 26.96 -69.12 -33.93
N VAL A 847 26.44 -68.31 -34.85
CA VAL A 847 26.66 -68.50 -36.30
C VAL A 847 28.16 -68.54 -36.63
N VAL A 848 28.97 -67.61 -36.09
CA VAL A 848 30.43 -67.61 -36.25
C VAL A 848 31.06 -68.89 -35.71
N LYS A 849 30.68 -69.32 -34.50
CA LYS A 849 31.21 -70.54 -33.87
C LYS A 849 30.89 -71.80 -34.70
N HIS A 850 29.66 -71.91 -35.20
CA HIS A 850 29.24 -73.04 -36.03
C HIS A 850 29.89 -72.99 -37.42
N SER A 851 30.05 -71.81 -38.06
CA SER A 851 30.75 -71.69 -39.34
C SER A 851 32.25 -72.00 -39.24
N GLN A 852 32.93 -71.59 -38.16
CA GLN A 852 34.31 -71.99 -37.90
C GLN A 852 34.45 -73.51 -37.68
N SER A 853 33.49 -74.11 -36.97
CA SER A 853 33.45 -75.55 -36.72
C SER A 853 33.25 -76.32 -38.04
N ALA A 854 32.29 -75.91 -38.87
CA ALA A 854 32.07 -76.45 -40.21
C ALA A 854 33.30 -76.30 -41.12
N GLU A 855 33.92 -75.12 -41.20
CA GLU A 855 35.16 -74.90 -41.98
C GLU A 855 36.29 -75.84 -41.57
N SER A 856 36.42 -76.13 -40.26
CA SER A 856 37.44 -77.06 -39.76
C SER A 856 37.19 -78.50 -40.23
N LEU A 857 35.93 -78.93 -40.29
CA LEU A 857 35.53 -80.25 -40.78
C LEU A 857 35.71 -80.35 -42.29
N VAL A 858 35.23 -79.36 -43.06
CA VAL A 858 35.39 -79.28 -44.51
C VAL A 858 36.87 -79.42 -44.88
N LYS A 859 37.75 -78.60 -44.28
CA LYS A 859 39.19 -78.67 -44.51
C LYS A 859 39.80 -80.03 -44.15
N ALA A 860 39.37 -80.65 -43.05
CA ALA A 860 39.90 -81.94 -42.63
C ALA A 860 39.60 -83.06 -43.64
N TYR A 861 38.37 -83.11 -44.18
CA TYR A 861 37.99 -84.13 -45.16
C TYR A 861 38.44 -83.80 -46.59
N GLU A 862 38.51 -82.52 -46.99
CA GLU A 862 39.21 -82.11 -48.22
C GLU A 862 40.68 -82.55 -48.18
N SER A 863 41.36 -82.39 -47.05
CA SER A 863 42.76 -82.84 -46.88
C SER A 863 42.89 -84.36 -46.94
N LYS A 864 42.04 -85.12 -46.21
CA LYS A 864 41.98 -86.60 -46.29
C LYS A 864 41.83 -87.08 -47.75
N LEU A 865 40.91 -86.47 -48.51
CA LEU A 865 40.70 -86.79 -49.93
C LEU A 865 41.79 -86.26 -50.88
N TYR A 866 42.51 -85.21 -50.50
CA TYR A 866 43.65 -84.71 -51.26
C TYR A 866 44.85 -85.66 -51.15
N GLU A 867 45.03 -86.33 -50.02
CA GLU A 867 46.20 -87.18 -49.73
C GLU A 867 46.16 -88.59 -50.36
N GLU A 868 45.00 -89.08 -50.83
CA GLU A 868 44.88 -90.43 -51.43
C GLU A 868 45.78 -90.63 -52.66
N ASP A 869 46.66 -91.65 -52.62
CA ASP A 869 47.66 -91.94 -53.65
C ASP A 869 47.10 -92.71 -54.87
N ALA A 870 47.97 -92.94 -55.86
CA ALA A 870 47.67 -93.68 -57.09
C ALA A 870 47.15 -95.12 -56.83
N VAL A 871 46.24 -95.61 -57.66
CA VAL A 871 45.80 -97.01 -57.64
C VAL A 871 46.96 -97.92 -58.05
N ASN A 872 47.25 -98.94 -57.25
CA ASN A 872 48.25 -99.97 -57.55
C ASN A 872 47.63 -101.23 -58.18
N SER A 873 48.47 -102.07 -58.78
CA SER A 873 48.08 -103.29 -59.51
C SER A 873 47.77 -104.51 -58.60
N ASP A 874 47.38 -104.27 -57.35
CA ASP A 874 46.98 -105.27 -56.35
C ASP A 874 45.54 -105.07 -55.87
N VAL A 875 44.74 -106.13 -55.98
CA VAL A 875 43.30 -106.12 -55.64
C VAL A 875 43.08 -105.84 -54.14
N LYS A 876 43.92 -106.39 -53.25
CA LYS A 876 43.75 -106.21 -51.79
C LYS A 876 43.97 -104.77 -51.36
N SER A 877 44.94 -104.10 -51.96
CA SER A 877 45.20 -102.68 -51.70
C SER A 877 44.03 -101.80 -52.18
N ILE A 878 43.40 -102.12 -53.31
CA ILE A 878 42.18 -101.41 -53.76
C ILE A 878 41.02 -101.62 -52.77
N GLU A 879 40.82 -102.86 -52.29
CA GLU A 879 39.80 -103.17 -51.29
C GLU A 879 40.02 -102.40 -49.97
N ASN A 880 41.27 -102.19 -49.54
CA ASN A 880 41.61 -101.37 -48.37
C ASN A 880 41.23 -99.89 -48.55
N VAL A 881 41.47 -99.30 -49.72
CA VAL A 881 41.06 -97.91 -50.01
C VAL A 881 39.53 -97.81 -50.04
N ILE A 882 38.82 -98.76 -50.66
CA ILE A 882 37.36 -98.84 -50.63
C ILE A 882 36.83 -98.91 -49.19
N SER A 883 37.46 -99.70 -48.31
CA SER A 883 37.08 -99.77 -46.89
C SER A 883 37.27 -98.45 -46.16
N THR A 884 38.35 -97.72 -46.47
CA THR A 884 38.69 -96.42 -45.85
C THR A 884 37.70 -95.35 -46.29
N LEU A 885 37.39 -95.27 -47.58
CA LEU A 885 36.38 -94.36 -48.11
C LEU A 885 34.96 -94.65 -47.57
N LYS A 886 34.61 -95.93 -47.35
CA LYS A 886 33.34 -96.29 -46.67
C LYS A 886 33.28 -95.79 -45.23
N GLN A 887 34.38 -95.88 -44.49
CA GLN A 887 34.47 -95.33 -43.14
C GLN A 887 34.33 -93.80 -43.16
N TRP A 888 35.03 -93.09 -44.05
CA TRP A 888 34.88 -91.63 -44.16
C TRP A 888 33.47 -91.24 -44.60
N ARG A 889 32.80 -92.04 -45.45
CA ARG A 889 31.41 -91.80 -45.84
C ARG A 889 30.48 -91.77 -44.63
N THR A 890 30.63 -92.68 -43.68
CA THR A 890 29.86 -92.71 -42.43
C THR A 890 30.30 -91.63 -41.44
N GLU A 891 31.61 -91.37 -41.30
CA GLU A 891 32.11 -90.29 -40.41
C GLU A 891 31.61 -88.90 -40.84
N ILE A 892 31.31 -88.70 -42.13
CA ILE A 892 30.76 -87.44 -42.67
C ILE A 892 29.24 -87.37 -42.48
N ASP A 893 28.49 -88.47 -42.70
CA ASP A 893 27.04 -88.49 -42.37
C ASP A 893 26.81 -88.14 -40.88
N GLU A 894 27.62 -88.68 -39.97
CA GLU A 894 27.55 -88.37 -38.53
C GLU A 894 27.87 -86.90 -38.22
N ARG A 895 28.66 -86.22 -39.05
CA ARG A 895 29.07 -84.81 -38.84
C ARG A 895 28.17 -83.78 -39.52
N GLN A 896 27.14 -84.24 -40.24
CA GLN A 896 26.14 -83.38 -40.88
C GLN A 896 25.37 -82.50 -39.86
N GLU A 897 25.33 -82.88 -38.58
CA GLU A 897 24.71 -82.09 -37.49
C GLU A 897 25.25 -80.65 -37.41
N VAL A 898 26.56 -80.45 -37.60
CA VAL A 898 27.23 -79.14 -37.45
C VAL A 898 26.76 -78.12 -38.50
N PHE A 899 26.34 -78.60 -39.68
CA PHE A 899 25.82 -77.75 -40.76
C PHE A 899 24.36 -77.38 -40.51
N HIS A 900 23.55 -78.32 -40.00
CA HIS A 900 22.19 -78.01 -39.56
C HIS A 900 22.18 -76.99 -38.42
N ASP A 901 23.06 -77.13 -37.41
CA ASP A 901 23.20 -76.13 -36.34
C ASP A 901 23.55 -74.74 -36.90
N MET A 902 24.45 -74.68 -37.88
CA MET A 902 24.85 -73.43 -38.55
C MET A 902 23.66 -72.77 -39.29
N GLU A 903 22.89 -73.57 -40.03
CA GLU A 903 21.71 -73.11 -40.78
C GLU A 903 20.56 -72.68 -39.84
N ASP A 904 20.33 -73.40 -38.74
CA ASP A 904 19.34 -73.06 -37.71
C ASP A 904 19.68 -71.75 -36.98
N GLU A 905 20.94 -71.54 -36.58
CA GLU A 905 21.37 -70.28 -35.96
C GLU A 905 21.35 -69.11 -36.95
N LEU A 906 21.68 -69.34 -38.23
CA LEU A 906 21.55 -68.33 -39.27
C LEU A 906 20.09 -67.92 -39.50
N GLN A 907 19.16 -68.88 -39.48
CA GLN A 907 17.72 -68.61 -39.58
C GLN A 907 17.21 -67.84 -38.35
N LYS A 908 17.70 -68.14 -37.15
CA LYS A 908 17.42 -67.34 -35.93
C LYS A 908 17.97 -65.90 -36.07
N ALA A 909 19.18 -65.73 -36.60
CA ALA A 909 19.77 -64.42 -36.84
C ALA A 909 18.92 -63.59 -37.82
N HIS A 910 18.40 -64.21 -38.89
CA HIS A 910 17.46 -63.57 -39.81
C HIS A 910 16.18 -63.11 -39.09
N VAL A 911 15.55 -63.95 -38.26
CA VAL A 911 14.33 -63.59 -37.52
C VAL A 911 14.57 -62.41 -36.56
N ILE A 912 15.74 -62.36 -35.91
CA ILE A 912 16.12 -61.28 -35.00
C ILE A 912 16.40 -59.98 -35.77
N SER A 913 17.09 -60.05 -36.92
CA SER A 913 17.29 -58.91 -37.83
C SER A 913 15.95 -58.34 -38.33
N ASP A 914 15.03 -59.20 -38.75
CA ASP A 914 13.67 -58.84 -39.17
C ASP A 914 12.89 -58.13 -38.03
N ARG A 915 13.03 -58.62 -36.80
CA ARG A 915 12.43 -58.03 -35.59
C ARG A 915 13.03 -56.67 -35.27
N MET A 916 14.35 -56.52 -35.41
CA MET A 916 15.06 -55.25 -35.22
C MET A 916 14.59 -54.19 -36.24
N PHE A 917 14.47 -54.58 -37.50
CA PHE A 917 13.98 -53.70 -38.56
C PHE A 917 12.50 -53.31 -38.38
N LYS A 918 11.63 -54.26 -38.04
CA LYS A 918 10.19 -53.98 -37.83
C LYS A 918 9.91 -53.15 -36.57
N ALA A 919 10.68 -53.33 -35.50
CA ALA A 919 10.47 -52.63 -34.23
C ALA A 919 11.15 -51.25 -34.18
N HIS A 920 12.35 -51.11 -34.77
CA HIS A 920 13.22 -49.94 -34.59
C HIS A 920 13.80 -49.38 -35.90
N ASN A 921 13.43 -49.93 -37.07
CA ASN A 921 13.90 -49.50 -38.41
C ASN A 921 15.43 -49.61 -38.64
N GLU A 922 16.13 -50.34 -37.78
CA GLU A 922 17.56 -50.64 -37.94
C GLU A 922 17.80 -51.91 -38.75
N ARG A 923 18.84 -51.93 -39.59
CA ARG A 923 19.17 -53.05 -40.48
C ARG A 923 20.44 -53.77 -40.03
N ASP A 924 20.48 -55.07 -40.29
CA ASP A 924 21.72 -55.84 -40.17
C ASP A 924 22.55 -55.75 -41.47
N PHE A 925 23.84 -55.46 -41.33
CA PHE A 925 24.79 -55.33 -42.44
C PHE A 925 25.68 -56.57 -42.62
N ASP A 926 25.69 -57.51 -41.67
CA ASP A 926 26.57 -58.68 -41.68
C ASP A 926 25.85 -60.00 -41.94
N LEU A 927 24.52 -60.05 -41.77
CA LEU A 927 23.71 -61.25 -42.00
C LEU A 927 23.91 -61.87 -43.40
N ASP A 928 23.93 -61.05 -44.45
CA ASP A 928 24.16 -61.50 -45.83
C ASP A 928 25.55 -62.14 -45.99
N TRP A 929 26.56 -61.66 -45.27
CA TRP A 929 27.91 -62.24 -45.30
C TRP A 929 27.95 -63.59 -44.57
N HIS A 930 27.30 -63.71 -43.41
CA HIS A 930 27.20 -64.98 -42.68
C HIS A 930 26.43 -66.03 -43.48
N LYS A 931 25.40 -65.61 -44.23
CA LYS A 931 24.65 -66.48 -45.13
C LYS A 931 25.54 -67.00 -46.27
N GLU A 932 26.17 -66.11 -47.02
CA GLU A 932 27.08 -66.46 -48.12
C GLU A 932 28.21 -67.41 -47.62
N ARG A 933 28.71 -67.18 -46.40
CA ARG A 933 29.71 -68.03 -45.74
C ARG A 933 29.18 -69.44 -45.44
N ALA A 934 27.94 -69.56 -44.97
CA ALA A 934 27.28 -70.84 -44.69
C ALA A 934 26.98 -71.60 -45.99
N ASP A 935 26.43 -70.93 -47.00
CA ASP A 935 26.11 -71.50 -48.32
C ASP A 935 27.37 -72.12 -48.97
N GLN A 936 28.51 -71.40 -48.94
CA GLN A 936 29.80 -71.90 -49.45
C GLN A 936 30.36 -73.11 -48.66
N LEU A 937 30.08 -73.18 -47.36
CA LEU A 937 30.50 -74.32 -46.52
C LEU A 937 29.65 -75.56 -46.81
N SER A 938 28.33 -75.40 -46.90
CA SER A 938 27.40 -76.48 -47.26
C SER A 938 27.66 -77.01 -48.68
N GLU A 939 27.99 -76.15 -49.67
CA GLU A 939 28.38 -76.59 -51.02
C GLU A 939 29.67 -77.43 -51.00
N ARG A 940 30.73 -76.96 -50.33
CA ARG A 940 32.00 -77.72 -50.22
C ARG A 940 31.77 -79.07 -49.55
N TRP A 941 30.95 -79.13 -48.50
CA TRP A 941 30.60 -80.37 -47.81
C TRP A 941 29.86 -81.37 -48.70
N GLN A 942 28.84 -80.93 -49.45
CA GLN A 942 28.13 -81.78 -50.43
C GLN A 942 29.06 -82.29 -51.54
N ASN A 943 30.05 -81.50 -51.95
CA ASN A 943 31.08 -81.94 -52.89
C ASN A 943 31.99 -83.03 -52.28
N ILE A 944 32.39 -82.95 -51.01
CA ILE A 944 33.15 -84.02 -50.33
C ILE A 944 32.36 -85.34 -50.34
N HIS A 945 31.07 -85.31 -49.97
CA HIS A 945 30.17 -86.47 -50.07
C HIS A 945 30.18 -87.06 -51.50
N SER A 946 29.95 -86.20 -52.50
CA SER A 946 29.88 -86.59 -53.92
C SER A 946 31.18 -87.22 -54.44
N GLN A 947 32.32 -86.73 -53.95
CA GLN A 947 33.66 -87.23 -54.30
C GLN A 947 33.92 -88.60 -53.69
N ILE A 948 33.59 -88.83 -52.42
CA ILE A 948 33.68 -90.16 -51.79
C ILE A 948 32.78 -91.16 -52.52
N ASP A 949 31.53 -90.78 -52.77
CA ASP A 949 30.56 -91.64 -53.45
C ASP A 949 30.99 -91.99 -54.88
N SER A 950 31.66 -91.08 -55.60
CA SER A 950 32.23 -91.44 -56.90
C SER A 950 33.46 -92.31 -56.78
N ARG A 951 34.46 -91.94 -55.96
CA ARG A 951 35.67 -92.75 -55.80
C ARG A 951 35.35 -94.19 -55.39
N LEU A 952 34.33 -94.39 -54.55
CA LEU A 952 33.83 -95.72 -54.19
C LEU A 952 33.28 -96.52 -55.39
N ARG A 953 32.49 -95.90 -56.28
CA ARG A 953 31.99 -96.53 -57.51
C ARG A 953 33.13 -96.85 -58.48
N ASP A 954 34.03 -95.90 -58.65
CA ASP A 954 35.11 -95.95 -59.64
C ASP A 954 36.15 -97.02 -59.24
N LEU A 955 36.55 -97.08 -57.95
CA LEU A 955 37.41 -98.14 -57.41
C LEU A 955 36.76 -99.54 -57.42
N ASP A 956 35.45 -99.67 -57.17
CA ASP A 956 34.73 -100.95 -57.30
C ASP A 956 34.73 -101.45 -58.76
N GLY A 957 34.57 -100.55 -59.72
CA GLY A 957 34.70 -100.83 -61.16
C GLY A 957 36.13 -101.23 -61.56
N ILE A 958 37.15 -100.54 -61.05
CA ILE A 958 38.57 -100.88 -61.28
C ILE A 958 38.92 -102.24 -60.65
N SER A 959 38.49 -102.50 -59.41
CA SER A 959 38.76 -103.77 -58.71
C SER A 959 38.19 -104.96 -59.48
N LYS A 960 36.95 -104.86 -59.97
CA LYS A 960 36.33 -105.87 -60.85
C LYS A 960 37.12 -106.06 -62.15
N SER A 961 37.52 -104.97 -62.79
CA SER A 961 38.30 -105.03 -64.05
C SER A 961 39.67 -105.66 -63.86
N LEU A 962 40.38 -105.32 -62.78
CA LEU A 962 41.66 -105.92 -62.40
C LEU A 962 41.53 -107.41 -62.12
N LYS A 963 40.46 -107.81 -61.41
CA LYS A 963 40.18 -109.22 -61.13
C LYS A 963 39.94 -110.03 -62.40
N HIS A 964 39.09 -109.53 -63.30
CA HIS A 964 38.86 -110.16 -64.61
C HIS A 964 40.14 -110.29 -65.44
N TYR A 965 41.01 -109.26 -65.42
CA TYR A 965 42.33 -109.35 -66.03
C TYR A 965 43.20 -110.42 -65.38
N ARG A 966 43.36 -110.40 -64.05
CA ARG A 966 44.21 -111.36 -63.30
C ARG A 966 43.76 -112.81 -63.49
N ASP A 967 42.46 -113.08 -63.44
CA ASP A 967 41.88 -114.41 -63.65
C ASP A 967 42.14 -114.93 -65.09
N SER A 968 41.98 -114.06 -66.10
CA SER A 968 42.27 -114.40 -67.51
C SER A 968 43.77 -114.60 -67.75
N TYR A 969 44.60 -113.68 -67.25
CA TYR A 969 46.06 -113.72 -67.33
C TYR A 969 46.61 -115.03 -66.76
N SER A 970 46.24 -115.38 -65.51
CA SER A 970 46.76 -116.60 -64.87
C SER A 970 46.35 -117.87 -65.62
N SER A 971 45.14 -117.91 -66.19
CA SER A 971 44.69 -119.05 -67.00
C SER A 971 45.47 -119.21 -68.31
N VAL A 972 46.02 -118.14 -68.86
CA VAL A 972 46.77 -118.14 -70.12
C VAL A 972 48.26 -118.36 -69.87
N ASP A 973 48.84 -117.71 -68.86
CA ASP A 973 50.25 -117.86 -68.47
C ASP A 973 50.58 -119.29 -68.01
N GLN A 974 49.71 -119.91 -67.20
CA GLN A 974 49.86 -121.30 -66.81
C GLN A 974 49.87 -122.21 -68.05
N TRP A 975 48.94 -122.02 -68.99
CA TRP A 975 48.86 -122.82 -70.21
C TRP A 975 50.07 -122.62 -71.13
N ILE A 976 50.59 -121.38 -71.26
CA ILE A 976 51.83 -121.11 -72.01
C ILE A 976 53.02 -121.81 -71.36
N SER A 977 53.15 -121.76 -70.03
CA SER A 977 54.25 -122.39 -69.30
C SER A 977 54.19 -123.93 -69.35
N GLU A 978 53.00 -124.52 -69.32
CA GLU A 978 52.78 -125.95 -69.55
C GLU A 978 53.18 -126.35 -70.98
N LEU A 979 52.82 -125.54 -71.98
CA LEU A 979 53.12 -125.77 -73.39
C LEU A 979 54.62 -125.57 -73.72
N GLU A 980 55.28 -124.57 -73.12
CA GLU A 980 56.74 -124.36 -73.14
C GLU A 980 57.48 -125.62 -72.63
N THR A 981 57.03 -126.14 -71.49
CA THR A 981 57.60 -127.33 -70.86
C THR A 981 57.37 -128.59 -71.70
N ALA A 982 56.21 -128.73 -72.33
CA ALA A 982 55.90 -129.83 -73.24
C ALA A 982 56.76 -129.76 -74.52
N GLN A 983 57.00 -128.56 -75.06
CA GLN A 983 57.76 -128.37 -76.29
C GLN A 983 59.26 -128.66 -76.12
N LEU A 984 59.85 -128.25 -74.98
CA LEU A 984 61.24 -128.59 -74.65
C LEU A 984 61.44 -130.11 -74.62
N LYS A 985 60.56 -130.85 -73.95
CA LYS A 985 60.59 -132.34 -73.91
C LYS A 985 60.39 -132.99 -75.28
N ALA A 986 59.68 -132.33 -76.21
CA ALA A 986 59.48 -132.84 -77.56
C ALA A 986 60.72 -132.69 -78.46
N GLN A 987 61.64 -131.76 -78.17
CA GLN A 987 62.84 -131.55 -78.99
C GLN A 987 64.01 -132.50 -78.65
N GLU A 988 64.05 -133.08 -77.45
CA GLU A 988 65.17 -133.95 -77.02
C GLU A 988 65.13 -135.36 -77.64
N ASN A 989 63.94 -135.86 -78.02
CA ASN A 989 63.79 -137.20 -78.62
C ASN A 989 64.09 -137.19 -80.12
N LYS A 990 65.16 -137.89 -80.53
CA LYS A 990 65.42 -138.19 -81.95
C LYS A 990 64.56 -139.38 -82.40
N PRO A 991 63.84 -139.30 -83.53
CA PRO A 991 63.10 -140.44 -84.07
C PRO A 991 64.01 -141.35 -84.88
N ASP A 992 64.01 -142.64 -84.55
CA ASP A 992 64.83 -143.67 -85.20
C ASP A 992 64.18 -144.24 -86.48
N ASP A 993 62.86 -144.09 -86.64
CA ASP A 993 62.04 -144.68 -87.72
C ASP A 993 61.14 -143.63 -88.40
N SER A 994 60.88 -143.79 -89.70
CA SER A 994 59.99 -142.90 -90.48
C SER A 994 58.59 -142.75 -89.84
N LYS A 995 58.00 -143.85 -89.37
CA LYS A 995 56.70 -143.84 -88.66
C LYS A 995 56.70 -143.00 -87.38
N ALA A 996 57.77 -143.03 -86.60
CA ALA A 996 57.83 -142.28 -85.33
C ALA A 996 57.88 -140.76 -85.58
N LEU A 997 58.58 -140.33 -86.64
CA LEU A 997 58.63 -138.94 -87.06
C LEU A 997 57.26 -138.42 -87.56
N ALA A 998 56.47 -139.27 -88.21
CA ALA A 998 55.10 -138.94 -88.63
C ALA A 998 54.14 -138.72 -87.44
N GLU A 999 54.22 -139.56 -86.39
CA GLU A 999 53.39 -139.38 -85.18
C GLU A 999 53.75 -138.10 -84.41
N ILE A 1000 55.04 -137.81 -84.25
CA ILE A 1000 55.51 -136.58 -83.57
C ILE A 1000 55.03 -135.35 -84.35
N LEU A 1001 55.15 -135.37 -85.69
CA LEU A 1001 54.64 -134.31 -86.55
C LEU A 1001 53.13 -134.11 -86.42
N ASN A 1002 52.35 -135.20 -86.33
CA ASN A 1002 50.91 -135.12 -86.19
C ASN A 1002 50.50 -134.52 -84.83
N LYS A 1003 51.16 -134.93 -83.74
CA LYS A 1003 50.97 -134.34 -82.40
C LYS A 1003 51.29 -132.84 -82.40
N GLN A 1004 52.37 -132.43 -83.04
CA GLN A 1004 52.77 -131.03 -83.15
C GLN A 1004 51.78 -130.19 -83.99
N LYS A 1005 51.18 -130.75 -85.05
CA LYS A 1005 50.09 -130.09 -85.79
C LYS A 1005 48.82 -129.90 -84.94
N VAL A 1006 48.48 -130.87 -84.10
CA VAL A 1006 47.35 -130.74 -83.16
C VAL A 1006 47.62 -129.63 -82.14
N LEU A 1007 48.84 -129.57 -81.57
CA LEU A 1007 49.21 -128.48 -80.65
C LEU A 1007 49.13 -127.10 -81.31
N VAL A 1008 49.60 -126.93 -82.55
CA VAL A 1008 49.45 -125.65 -83.28
C VAL A 1008 47.98 -125.26 -83.46
N ALA A 1009 47.08 -126.20 -83.74
CA ALA A 1009 45.64 -125.92 -83.83
C ALA A 1009 45.03 -125.56 -82.45
N GLU A 1010 45.49 -126.17 -81.36
CA GLU A 1010 45.10 -125.78 -80.00
C GLU A 1010 45.62 -124.36 -79.66
N MET A 1011 46.79 -123.97 -80.15
CA MET A 1011 47.29 -122.59 -80.04
C MET A 1011 46.38 -121.61 -80.78
N GLU A 1012 46.05 -121.87 -82.05
CA GLU A 1012 45.13 -121.02 -82.82
C GLU A 1012 43.77 -120.86 -82.11
N GLN A 1013 43.25 -121.91 -81.45
CA GLN A 1013 42.03 -121.82 -80.66
C GLN A 1013 42.19 -120.95 -79.39
N LYS A 1014 43.38 -120.95 -78.77
CA LYS A 1014 43.72 -120.18 -77.57
C LYS A 1014 43.95 -118.69 -77.82
N GLN A 1015 44.10 -118.26 -79.07
CA GLN A 1015 44.14 -116.84 -79.47
C GLN A 1015 42.99 -116.03 -78.83
N ASN A 1016 41.77 -116.58 -78.83
CA ASN A 1016 40.59 -115.91 -78.25
C ASN A 1016 40.78 -115.51 -76.77
N ARG A 1017 41.58 -116.26 -75.98
CA ARG A 1017 41.87 -115.91 -74.58
C ARG A 1017 42.98 -114.87 -74.43
N ILE A 1018 43.93 -114.81 -75.36
CA ILE A 1018 44.87 -113.69 -75.44
C ILE A 1018 44.09 -112.40 -75.73
N ASP A 1019 43.08 -112.46 -76.63
CA ASP A 1019 42.24 -111.32 -76.99
C ASP A 1019 41.30 -110.89 -75.83
N GLU A 1020 40.74 -111.84 -75.07
CA GLU A 1020 40.02 -111.55 -73.81
C GLU A 1020 40.95 -110.88 -72.76
N CYS A 1021 42.17 -111.39 -72.59
CA CYS A 1021 43.16 -110.81 -71.68
C CYS A 1021 43.57 -109.39 -72.13
N GLN A 1022 43.68 -109.14 -73.44
CA GLN A 1022 43.89 -107.79 -73.99
C GLN A 1022 42.74 -106.86 -73.58
N LYS A 1023 41.49 -107.27 -73.87
CA LYS A 1023 40.29 -106.48 -73.56
C LYS A 1023 40.20 -106.11 -72.09
N TYR A 1024 40.47 -107.03 -71.17
CA TYR A 1024 40.44 -106.72 -69.73
C TYR A 1024 41.60 -105.81 -69.30
N SER A 1025 42.78 -105.92 -69.90
CA SER A 1025 43.90 -104.99 -69.63
C SER A 1025 43.62 -103.57 -70.13
N GLU A 1026 42.97 -103.43 -71.29
CA GLU A 1026 42.55 -102.14 -71.85
C GLU A 1026 41.42 -101.49 -71.02
N GLN A 1027 40.44 -102.29 -70.58
CA GLN A 1027 39.37 -101.85 -69.69
C GLN A 1027 39.90 -101.38 -68.33
N TYR A 1028 40.82 -102.14 -67.71
CA TYR A 1028 41.51 -101.72 -66.49
C TYR A 1028 42.30 -100.42 -66.70
N SER A 1029 43.09 -100.33 -67.78
CA SER A 1029 43.87 -99.14 -68.11
C SER A 1029 43.00 -97.89 -68.27
N SER A 1030 41.85 -97.99 -68.95
CA SER A 1030 40.93 -96.85 -69.09
C SER A 1030 40.39 -96.43 -67.72
N ALA A 1031 39.82 -97.38 -66.96
CA ALA A 1031 39.19 -97.08 -65.67
C ALA A 1031 40.17 -96.46 -64.67
N VAL A 1032 41.42 -96.94 -64.62
CA VAL A 1032 42.47 -96.32 -63.78
C VAL A 1032 42.82 -94.90 -64.24
N LYS A 1033 42.94 -94.65 -65.55
CA LYS A 1033 43.24 -93.31 -66.07
C LYS A 1033 42.10 -92.31 -65.81
N ASP A 1034 40.86 -92.75 -65.92
CA ASP A 1034 39.67 -91.94 -65.63
C ASP A 1034 39.61 -91.58 -64.12
N TYR A 1035 39.92 -92.53 -63.23
CA TYR A 1035 40.03 -92.29 -61.80
C TYR A 1035 41.22 -91.39 -61.42
N GLU A 1036 42.40 -91.60 -62.01
CA GLU A 1036 43.58 -90.75 -61.81
C GLU A 1036 43.32 -89.30 -62.26
N LEU A 1037 42.56 -89.12 -63.36
CA LEU A 1037 42.11 -87.80 -63.81
C LEU A 1037 41.14 -87.16 -62.79
N GLN A 1038 40.15 -87.91 -62.28
CA GLN A 1038 39.22 -87.44 -61.24
C GLN A 1038 39.96 -86.99 -59.97
N LEU A 1039 40.96 -87.75 -59.50
CA LEU A 1039 41.82 -87.36 -58.38
C LEU A 1039 42.55 -86.04 -58.64
N MET A 1040 43.07 -85.83 -59.86
CA MET A 1040 43.72 -84.56 -60.23
C MET A 1040 42.73 -83.40 -60.32
N THR A 1041 41.52 -83.60 -60.85
CA THR A 1041 40.47 -82.58 -60.91
C THR A 1041 40.04 -82.12 -59.52
N PHE A 1042 39.84 -83.05 -58.58
CA PHE A 1042 39.52 -82.72 -57.19
C PHE A 1042 40.67 -81.94 -56.52
N ARG A 1043 41.92 -82.40 -56.68
CA ARG A 1043 43.10 -81.69 -56.13
C ARG A 1043 43.20 -80.26 -56.65
N ALA A 1044 42.99 -80.04 -57.96
CA ALA A 1044 43.02 -78.71 -58.56
C ALA A 1044 41.90 -77.78 -58.05
N MET A 1045 40.73 -78.33 -57.72
CA MET A 1045 39.63 -77.59 -57.09
C MET A 1045 39.97 -77.21 -55.64
N VAL A 1046 40.48 -78.15 -54.83
CA VAL A 1046 40.89 -77.86 -53.44
C VAL A 1046 42.06 -76.85 -53.41
N ASP A 1047 43.03 -76.97 -54.32
CA ASP A 1047 44.14 -76.03 -54.48
C ASP A 1047 43.68 -74.64 -54.98
N SER A 1048 42.52 -74.49 -55.62
CA SER A 1048 41.98 -73.17 -56.00
C SER A 1048 41.22 -72.49 -54.84
N GLN A 1049 40.66 -73.29 -53.93
CA GLN A 1049 39.99 -72.83 -52.70
C GLN A 1049 41.01 -72.48 -51.60
N HIS A 1050 42.19 -73.11 -51.58
CA HIS A 1050 43.25 -72.85 -50.61
C HIS A 1050 44.36 -71.95 -51.17
N LYS A 1051 44.64 -70.81 -50.51
CA LYS A 1051 45.71 -69.87 -50.91
C LYS A 1051 47.15 -70.40 -50.74
N SER A 1052 47.35 -71.68 -50.42
CA SER A 1052 48.66 -72.32 -50.25
C SER A 1052 48.72 -73.64 -51.01
N PRO A 1053 49.68 -73.85 -51.92
CA PRO A 1053 49.75 -75.07 -52.72
C PRO A 1053 50.15 -76.27 -51.86
N LEU A 1054 49.31 -77.31 -51.86
CA LEU A 1054 49.66 -78.59 -51.26
C LEU A 1054 50.74 -79.30 -52.12
N LYS A 1055 51.52 -80.20 -51.50
CA LYS A 1055 52.69 -80.80 -52.17
C LYS A 1055 52.27 -81.74 -53.30
N LYS A 1056 52.51 -81.31 -54.55
CA LYS A 1056 52.32 -82.14 -55.76
C LYS A 1056 53.15 -83.43 -55.71
N ARG A 1057 52.50 -84.54 -55.38
CA ARG A 1057 53.06 -85.89 -55.47
C ARG A 1057 52.82 -86.45 -56.87
N LYS A 1058 53.86 -87.04 -57.48
CA LYS A 1058 53.77 -87.61 -58.83
C LYS A 1058 53.07 -88.98 -58.76
N ILE A 1059 51.81 -89.02 -59.20
CA ILE A 1059 51.07 -90.27 -59.44
C ILE A 1059 51.86 -91.12 -60.43
N GLN A 1060 52.11 -92.39 -60.09
CA GLN A 1060 52.74 -93.37 -60.97
C GLN A 1060 51.70 -94.43 -61.33
N SER A 1061 51.26 -94.43 -62.58
CA SER A 1061 50.07 -95.18 -62.99
C SER A 1061 50.31 -96.69 -63.03
N SER A 1062 49.41 -97.45 -62.41
CA SER A 1062 49.42 -98.92 -62.51
C SER A 1062 48.89 -99.44 -63.84
N SER A 1063 48.27 -98.58 -64.67
CA SER A 1063 47.93 -98.87 -66.06
C SER A 1063 49.14 -99.43 -66.80
N ASP A 1064 50.28 -98.74 -66.72
CA ASP A 1064 51.46 -99.05 -67.53
C ASP A 1064 52.10 -100.38 -67.10
N ALA A 1065 52.03 -100.71 -65.81
CA ALA A 1065 52.46 -102.01 -65.29
C ALA A 1065 51.60 -103.17 -65.84
N ILE A 1066 50.27 -103.04 -65.80
CA ILE A 1066 49.34 -104.08 -66.31
C ILE A 1066 49.42 -104.21 -67.84
N GLN A 1067 49.59 -103.10 -68.56
CA GLN A 1067 49.81 -103.15 -70.02
C GLN A 1067 51.15 -103.82 -70.37
N GLN A 1068 52.22 -103.56 -69.61
CA GLN A 1068 53.51 -104.24 -69.81
C GLN A 1068 53.43 -105.73 -69.49
N GLU A 1069 52.81 -106.13 -68.37
CA GLU A 1069 52.57 -107.54 -68.02
C GLU A 1069 51.84 -108.29 -69.16
N PHE A 1070 50.83 -107.66 -69.78
CA PHE A 1070 50.12 -108.23 -70.92
C PHE A 1070 50.99 -108.30 -72.20
N MET A 1071 51.80 -107.27 -72.49
CA MET A 1071 52.73 -107.29 -73.63
C MET A 1071 53.75 -108.44 -73.54
N ASP A 1072 54.28 -108.70 -72.35
CA ASP A 1072 55.24 -109.76 -72.11
C ASP A 1072 54.59 -111.15 -72.32
N LEU A 1073 53.37 -111.36 -71.81
CA LEU A 1073 52.57 -112.57 -72.02
C LEU A 1073 52.29 -112.82 -73.51
N ARG A 1074 51.84 -111.78 -74.24
CA ARG A 1074 51.58 -111.85 -75.68
C ARG A 1074 52.85 -112.15 -76.48
N THR A 1075 54.00 -111.66 -76.03
CA THR A 1075 55.31 -111.90 -76.66
C THR A 1075 55.73 -113.36 -76.49
N ARG A 1076 55.61 -113.94 -75.29
CA ARG A 1076 55.86 -115.38 -75.05
C ARG A 1076 54.95 -116.27 -75.90
N TYR A 1077 53.65 -115.98 -75.91
CA TYR A 1077 52.67 -116.68 -76.75
C TYR A 1077 53.07 -116.67 -78.24
N THR A 1078 53.37 -115.48 -78.79
CA THR A 1078 53.73 -115.32 -80.21
C THR A 1078 55.04 -116.02 -80.56
N ALA A 1079 56.02 -116.00 -79.65
CA ALA A 1079 57.27 -116.74 -79.79
C ALA A 1079 57.02 -118.27 -79.86
N LEU A 1080 56.12 -118.80 -79.02
CA LEU A 1080 55.75 -120.23 -79.08
C LEU A 1080 55.04 -120.62 -80.36
N VAL A 1081 54.06 -119.83 -80.82
CA VAL A 1081 53.34 -120.08 -82.08
C VAL A 1081 54.35 -120.18 -83.22
N THR A 1082 55.31 -119.24 -83.25
CA THR A 1082 56.38 -119.22 -84.24
C THR A 1082 57.28 -120.46 -84.15
N LEU A 1083 57.71 -120.83 -82.94
CA LEU A 1083 58.59 -121.98 -82.69
C LEU A 1083 57.92 -123.30 -83.08
N MET A 1084 56.68 -123.55 -82.66
CA MET A 1084 55.94 -124.76 -83.01
C MET A 1084 55.66 -124.84 -84.52
N THR A 1085 55.27 -123.72 -85.15
CA THR A 1085 55.01 -123.69 -86.60
C THR A 1085 56.29 -123.98 -87.41
N GLN A 1086 57.44 -123.45 -87.00
CA GLN A 1086 58.73 -123.77 -87.62
C GLN A 1086 59.13 -125.23 -87.39
N TYR A 1087 58.92 -125.76 -86.18
CA TYR A 1087 59.21 -127.16 -85.87
C TYR A 1087 58.35 -128.13 -86.70
N VAL A 1088 57.06 -127.84 -86.88
CA VAL A 1088 56.15 -128.59 -87.77
C VAL A 1088 56.64 -128.58 -89.22
N LYS A 1089 57.13 -127.43 -89.74
CA LYS A 1089 57.75 -127.38 -91.09
C LYS A 1089 59.00 -128.26 -91.18
N PHE A 1090 59.93 -128.08 -90.26
CA PHE A 1090 61.20 -128.84 -90.24
C PHE A 1090 60.97 -130.36 -90.15
N ALA A 1091 60.07 -130.80 -89.26
CA ALA A 1091 59.72 -132.21 -89.13
C ALA A 1091 59.02 -132.77 -90.39
N SER A 1092 58.17 -131.97 -91.05
CA SER A 1092 57.53 -132.36 -92.33
C SER A 1092 58.55 -132.60 -93.45
N GLU A 1093 59.53 -131.71 -93.60
CA GLU A 1093 60.59 -131.84 -94.62
C GLU A 1093 61.58 -132.97 -94.32
N ARG A 1094 61.77 -133.29 -93.03
CA ARG A 1094 62.64 -134.39 -92.59
C ARG A 1094 61.97 -135.76 -92.80
N LEU A 1095 60.65 -135.86 -92.63
CA LEU A 1095 59.88 -137.08 -92.89
C LEU A 1095 59.93 -137.46 -94.37
N LYS A 1096 59.67 -136.50 -95.26
CA LYS A 1096 59.66 -136.73 -96.71
C LYS A 1096 60.99 -137.31 -97.25
N ARG A 1097 62.13 -136.88 -96.69
CA ARG A 1097 63.45 -137.42 -97.05
C ARG A 1097 63.69 -138.87 -96.59
N ALA A 1098 63.05 -139.31 -95.49
CA ALA A 1098 63.18 -140.69 -95.02
C ALA A 1098 62.35 -141.67 -95.88
N GLU A 1099 61.18 -141.24 -96.35
CA GLU A 1099 60.31 -142.04 -97.23
C GLU A 1099 60.95 -142.30 -98.62
N ASP A 1100 61.69 -141.33 -99.17
CA ASP A 1100 62.39 -141.47 -100.45
C ASP A 1100 63.56 -142.50 -100.40
N GLU A 1101 64.17 -142.74 -99.24
CA GLU A 1101 65.29 -143.69 -99.07
C GLU A 1101 64.83 -145.16 -98.96
N GLU A 1102 63.66 -145.44 -98.36
CA GLU A 1102 63.10 -146.81 -98.29
C GLU A 1102 62.70 -147.37 -99.66
N VAL A 1103 62.26 -146.52 -100.59
CA VAL A 1103 61.85 -146.92 -101.95
C VAL A 1103 63.04 -147.42 -102.78
N SER A 1104 64.23 -146.84 -102.57
CA SER A 1104 65.47 -147.24 -103.24
C SER A 1104 65.92 -148.65 -102.84
N TRP A 1105 65.80 -149.00 -101.55
CA TRP A 1105 66.25 -150.29 -101.01
C TRP A 1105 65.44 -151.49 -101.53
N PHE A 1106 64.14 -151.31 -101.79
CA PHE A 1106 63.26 -152.40 -102.23
C PHE A 1106 63.51 -152.87 -103.66
N GLN A 1107 63.98 -152.01 -104.57
CA GLN A 1107 64.21 -152.41 -105.98
C GLN A 1107 65.48 -153.24 -106.19
N PHE A 1108 66.50 -153.09 -105.33
CA PHE A 1108 67.77 -153.83 -105.48
C PHE A 1108 67.65 -155.34 -105.23
N LYS A 1109 66.60 -155.78 -104.52
CA LYS A 1109 66.42 -157.18 -104.10
C LYS A 1109 65.87 -158.13 -105.19
N ASN A 1110 65.33 -157.61 -106.29
CA ASN A 1110 64.61 -158.39 -107.30
C ASN A 1110 65.49 -158.97 -108.44
N LYS A 1111 66.83 -159.00 -108.28
CA LYS A 1111 67.78 -159.33 -109.37
C LYS A 1111 68.62 -160.60 -109.13
N ILE A 1112 68.15 -161.53 -108.29
CA ILE A 1112 68.85 -162.79 -107.92
C ILE A 1112 67.98 -164.05 -108.18
N TYR A 1113 66.89 -163.94 -108.94
CA TYR A 1113 66.20 -165.11 -109.53
C TYR A 1113 65.76 -164.89 -110.99
N LEU A 1114 66.63 -164.22 -111.77
CA LEU A 1114 66.93 -164.42 -113.21
C LEU A 1114 68.01 -163.44 -113.66
#